data_AF-A0A2V4VR79-F1
#
_entry.id   AF-A0A2V4VR79-F1
#
_cell.length_a   1.000
_cell.length_b   1.000
_cell.length_c   1.000
_cell.angle_alpha   90.00
_cell.angle_beta   90.00
_cell.angle_gamma   90.00
#
_symmetry.space_group_name_H-M   'P 1'
#
loop_
_entity.id
_entity.type
_entity.pdbx_description
1 polymer ?
#
loop_
_entity_poly.entity_id
_entity_poly.type
_entity_poly.pdbx_seq_one_letter_code
_entity_poly.pdbx_strand_id
1 'polypeptide(L)'
;MSKQVRKSISALLVFVLVLQVFAVTSIHAEGGLEVQDKKITTKVGLNEIQLNWVEATSVSPEDLMYSIYMSDQANIDTVSNAEKNGTKISGLQNGSSSFKIDNLTSGVKYYFNIVASDTDSKIAYSMEEVSTLSSSAQAPSVTADDEANVIIGAKNTMEYSVNEGADWQDYDTTEPPSFNGNASVWVRVKASNSEPASQHKVLTFTENTETNQLDSLNLAKSKGDISGVLAALQHPNLGILLPQGFNLWSDDEKQSVAEFVTMINGSTGYVSKGQVQYALDIAIEPRSLFDSNDLLTVEQNITAYFGNLAYLPQVFGANTDESIQALYELGEKYTNLSSVEKQIFAYRIMFYAKRDGLPSHKIREQLDAILSTYSSINRVIDSGDMHNVLINLRLIQKESTDYNNDPDTIEKMTPFSLDLDKIDPIEYETEQELAQWMIDHRPETGYADYQAIQETFDAFFNPVKDPLKELNTAKSEENVKNVLQLIKLPEWLDLPEGFESLQPEEQEIVAQVVMTFVPSSYDYQSKAEVQYALKMGFEGVMAALQTDPLLFQQHLISFYSLVSQANQYISYPDTGGVQIVSQKYAKLSSVDKQLISYIAQRFSQDDDFVMKDAYIGYLMLLLQYPPINEPATPEEMLGSLQMIYEYQHSSEANTPDKKFPLDFGKLATITSNETKQEQLAQWMIDHRPETGYADYQAIQETFDAFFNPVKDPLKELNTAKSEENVKNVLQ
;
A
#
# COMPACT_ATOMS: atom_id res chain seq x y z
N MET A 1 -24.47 -25.75 2.00
CA MET A 1 -25.20 -27.04 2.11
C MET A 1 -26.67 -26.74 2.33
N SER A 2 -27.68 -27.41 1.79
CA SER A 2 -27.72 -28.46 0.74
C SER A 2 -29.16 -28.57 0.17
N LYS A 3 -29.28 -29.02 -1.10
CA LYS A 3 -30.44 -29.67 -1.74
C LYS A 3 -31.85 -29.08 -1.54
N GLN A 4 -32.38 -28.42 -2.58
CA GLN A 4 -33.30 -29.02 -3.59
C GLN A 4 -34.71 -29.30 -3.02
N VAL A 5 -35.65 -28.35 -3.06
CA VAL A 5 -36.43 -27.86 -4.24
C VAL A 5 -37.46 -28.88 -4.76
N ARG A 6 -38.74 -28.49 -4.63
CA ARG A 6 -39.96 -29.14 -5.14
C ARG A 6 -40.46 -28.44 -6.43
N LYS A 7 -41.49 -29.02 -7.08
CA LYS A 7 -42.38 -28.44 -8.15
C LYS A 7 -41.77 -28.48 -9.56
N SER A 8 -42.49 -28.70 -10.70
CA SER A 8 -43.92 -28.93 -11.03
C SER A 8 -44.03 -29.29 -12.56
N ILE A 9 -45.10 -29.79 -13.22
CA ILE A 9 -46.41 -30.42 -12.91
C ILE A 9 -46.99 -31.08 -14.21
N SER A 10 -47.98 -31.99 -14.11
CA SER A 10 -48.92 -32.48 -15.19
C SER A 10 -48.39 -33.41 -16.32
N ALA A 11 -49.22 -34.25 -16.99
CA ALA A 11 -50.50 -34.94 -16.67
C ALA A 11 -50.91 -35.85 -17.86
N LEU A 12 -51.47 -37.06 -17.67
CA LEU A 12 -52.32 -37.74 -18.69
C LEU A 12 -53.22 -38.89 -18.16
N LEU A 13 -54.39 -39.03 -18.83
CA LEU A 13 -55.53 -39.99 -18.77
C LEU A 13 -55.39 -41.33 -17.98
N VAL A 14 -56.35 -41.79 -17.13
CA VAL A 14 -57.81 -42.06 -17.27
C VAL A 14 -58.20 -43.29 -18.14
N PHE A 15 -58.63 -44.37 -17.45
CA PHE A 15 -59.54 -45.48 -17.84
C PHE A 15 -59.21 -46.46 -18.99
N VAL A 16 -59.23 -47.79 -18.71
CA VAL A 16 -60.40 -48.71 -18.85
C VAL A 16 -60.11 -50.08 -18.17
N LEU A 17 -61.16 -50.77 -17.69
CA LEU A 17 -61.16 -52.08 -17.00
C LEU A 17 -60.91 -53.28 -17.94
N VAL A 18 -60.53 -54.45 -17.39
CA VAL A 18 -61.43 -55.63 -17.17
C VAL A 18 -60.64 -56.83 -16.59
N LEU A 19 -61.20 -57.47 -15.55
CA LEU A 19 -60.79 -58.80 -15.07
C LEU A 19 -61.32 -59.89 -16.03
N GLN A 20 -60.60 -61.00 -16.23
CA GLN A 20 -61.04 -62.29 -15.67
C GLN A 20 -60.05 -63.46 -15.90
N VAL A 21 -60.11 -64.38 -14.94
CA VAL A 21 -59.42 -65.67 -14.88
C VAL A 21 -60.08 -66.67 -15.82
N PHE A 22 -59.29 -67.48 -16.54
CA PHE A 22 -59.62 -68.89 -16.74
C PHE A 22 -58.35 -69.76 -16.70
N ALA A 23 -58.35 -70.74 -15.81
CA ALA A 23 -57.39 -71.84 -15.85
C ALA A 23 -57.83 -72.83 -16.93
N VAL A 24 -56.86 -73.35 -17.70
CA VAL A 24 -57.00 -74.62 -18.41
C VAL A 24 -55.90 -75.54 -17.89
N THR A 25 -56.30 -76.74 -17.47
CA THR A 25 -55.43 -77.73 -16.83
C THR A 25 -54.38 -78.28 -17.79
N SER A 26 -53.19 -78.52 -17.24
CA SER A 26 -52.03 -79.06 -17.94
C SER A 26 -52.31 -80.34 -18.71
N ILE A 27 -51.81 -80.41 -19.95
CA ILE A 27 -51.40 -81.67 -20.58
C ILE A 27 -49.87 -81.65 -20.53
N HIS A 28 -49.26 -82.70 -19.96
CA HIS A 28 -47.81 -82.83 -19.95
C HIS A 28 -47.27 -82.94 -21.38
N ALA A 29 -46.44 -81.97 -21.76
CA ALA A 29 -45.40 -82.12 -22.76
C ALA A 29 -44.08 -81.72 -22.08
N GLU A 30 -42.97 -82.32 -22.51
CA GLU A 30 -41.65 -82.14 -21.90
C GLU A 30 -41.20 -80.66 -22.01
N GLY A 31 -41.13 -79.96 -20.87
CA GLY A 31 -40.84 -78.53 -20.81
C GLY A 31 -39.34 -78.26 -20.93
N GLY A 32 -38.93 -77.61 -22.02
CA GLY A 32 -37.57 -77.15 -22.25
C GLY A 32 -37.40 -75.64 -22.08
N LEU A 33 -36.27 -75.11 -22.55
CA LEU A 33 -35.96 -73.68 -22.56
C LEU A 33 -36.91 -72.90 -23.48
N GLU A 34 -37.72 -72.00 -22.91
CA GLU A 34 -38.73 -71.21 -23.62
C GLU A 34 -38.46 -69.70 -23.54
N VAL A 35 -38.91 -68.95 -24.55
CA VAL A 35 -38.90 -67.47 -24.57
C VAL A 35 -40.26 -66.98 -25.02
N GLN A 36 -40.97 -66.27 -24.14
CA GLN A 36 -42.34 -65.79 -24.37
C GLN A 36 -42.40 -64.66 -25.42
N ASP A 37 -41.45 -63.72 -25.36
CA ASP A 37 -41.23 -62.72 -26.42
C ASP A 37 -39.75 -62.70 -26.82
N LYS A 38 -39.49 -63.08 -28.07
CA LYS A 38 -38.14 -63.12 -28.66
C LYS A 38 -37.67 -61.77 -29.18
N LYS A 39 -38.49 -60.72 -29.08
CA LYS A 39 -38.13 -59.39 -29.57
C LYS A 39 -37.05 -58.75 -28.69
N ILE A 40 -35.99 -58.26 -29.34
CA ILE A 40 -35.04 -57.32 -28.76
C ILE A 40 -35.56 -55.91 -29.04
N THR A 41 -35.33 -54.97 -28.12
CA THR A 41 -35.68 -53.55 -28.29
C THR A 41 -34.46 -52.67 -28.02
N THR A 42 -34.32 -51.60 -28.79
CA THR A 42 -33.09 -50.79 -28.82
C THR A 42 -33.34 -49.34 -28.39
N LYS A 43 -32.33 -48.75 -27.74
CA LYS A 43 -32.18 -47.31 -27.58
C LYS A 43 -30.85 -46.91 -28.21
N VAL A 44 -30.89 -45.91 -29.09
CA VAL A 44 -29.80 -45.58 -30.02
C VAL A 44 -29.16 -44.24 -29.66
N GLY A 45 -27.82 -44.19 -29.62
CA GLY A 45 -27.01 -42.98 -29.55
C GLY A 45 -26.10 -42.81 -30.77
N LEU A 46 -25.19 -41.82 -30.72
CA LEU A 46 -24.20 -41.58 -31.78
C LEU A 46 -23.16 -42.71 -31.87
N ASN A 47 -22.69 -43.21 -30.74
CA ASN A 47 -21.64 -44.24 -30.65
C ASN A 47 -21.98 -45.36 -29.65
N GLU A 48 -23.27 -45.49 -29.30
CA GLU A 48 -23.76 -46.43 -28.31
C GLU A 48 -25.14 -46.99 -28.69
N ILE A 49 -25.40 -48.24 -28.32
CA ILE A 49 -26.71 -48.90 -28.45
C ILE A 49 -27.00 -49.68 -27.16
N GLN A 50 -28.18 -49.48 -26.58
CA GLN A 50 -28.67 -50.27 -25.45
C GLN A 50 -29.74 -51.26 -25.93
N LEU A 51 -29.48 -52.56 -25.75
CA LEU A 51 -30.41 -53.66 -26.01
C LEU A 51 -31.22 -53.97 -24.76
N ASN A 52 -32.49 -54.33 -24.93
CA ASN A 52 -33.38 -54.81 -23.86
C ASN A 52 -34.26 -55.95 -24.39
N TRP A 53 -34.52 -56.98 -23.59
CA TRP A 53 -35.27 -58.18 -23.97
C TRP A 53 -36.10 -58.74 -22.79
N VAL A 54 -37.10 -59.57 -23.10
CA VAL A 54 -37.86 -60.32 -22.09
C VAL A 54 -37.10 -61.60 -21.75
N GLU A 55 -36.95 -61.91 -20.46
CA GLU A 55 -36.18 -63.06 -19.99
C GLU A 55 -36.79 -64.42 -20.42
N ALA A 56 -35.91 -65.38 -20.67
CA ALA A 56 -36.24 -66.76 -20.97
C ALA A 56 -36.67 -67.52 -19.70
N THR A 57 -37.50 -68.54 -19.86
CA THR A 57 -37.91 -69.45 -18.79
C THR A 57 -37.28 -70.82 -19.02
N SER A 58 -36.54 -71.33 -18.03
CA SER A 58 -35.95 -72.67 -18.02
C SER A 58 -36.42 -73.47 -16.80
N VAL A 59 -36.36 -74.80 -16.91
CA VAL A 59 -36.51 -75.73 -15.78
C VAL A 59 -35.27 -75.78 -14.87
N SER A 60 -34.12 -75.28 -15.35
CA SER A 60 -32.86 -75.10 -14.60
C SER A 60 -32.43 -73.62 -14.62
N PRO A 61 -33.17 -72.72 -13.95
CA PRO A 61 -32.95 -71.28 -14.00
C PRO A 61 -31.58 -70.84 -13.43
N GLU A 62 -30.93 -71.65 -12.61
CA GLU A 62 -29.57 -71.42 -12.09
C GLU A 62 -28.49 -71.48 -13.18
N ASP A 63 -28.70 -72.27 -14.23
CA ASP A 63 -27.75 -72.45 -15.33
C ASP A 63 -28.04 -71.52 -16.53
N LEU A 64 -29.12 -70.73 -16.45
CA LEU A 64 -29.56 -69.87 -17.54
C LEU A 64 -28.59 -68.70 -17.77
N MET A 65 -28.06 -68.61 -18.99
CA MET A 65 -27.16 -67.55 -19.45
C MET A 65 -27.65 -66.91 -20.75
N TYR A 66 -27.30 -65.64 -20.97
CA TYR A 66 -27.54 -64.88 -22.20
C TYR A 66 -26.22 -64.50 -22.87
N SER A 67 -25.97 -64.99 -24.07
CA SER A 67 -24.82 -64.59 -24.90
C SER A 67 -25.24 -63.52 -25.91
N ILE A 68 -24.63 -62.33 -25.84
CA ILE A 68 -24.88 -61.21 -26.75
C ILE A 68 -23.93 -61.31 -27.94
N TYR A 69 -24.48 -61.38 -29.15
CA TYR A 69 -23.73 -61.43 -30.41
C TYR A 69 -23.98 -60.17 -31.25
N MET A 70 -22.95 -59.69 -31.92
CA MET A 70 -22.99 -58.57 -32.87
C MET A 70 -22.40 -59.00 -34.22
N SER A 71 -22.96 -58.49 -35.32
CA SER A 71 -22.47 -58.67 -36.68
C SER A 71 -22.63 -57.38 -37.49
N ASP A 72 -21.81 -57.22 -38.53
CA ASP A 72 -21.98 -56.20 -39.58
C ASP A 72 -22.94 -56.67 -40.69
N GLN A 73 -23.44 -57.91 -40.60
CA GLN A 73 -24.35 -58.53 -41.58
C GLN A 73 -25.55 -59.21 -40.91
N ALA A 74 -26.65 -59.31 -41.66
CA ALA A 74 -27.89 -60.00 -41.29
C ALA A 74 -27.73 -61.54 -41.30
N ASN A 75 -26.79 -62.07 -40.53
CA ASN A 75 -26.33 -63.46 -40.58
C ASN A 75 -26.25 -64.16 -39.21
N ILE A 76 -26.97 -63.67 -38.20
CA ILE A 76 -26.95 -64.18 -36.81
C ILE A 76 -28.35 -64.49 -36.24
N ASP A 77 -29.32 -64.80 -37.09
CA ASP A 77 -30.74 -65.01 -36.77
C ASP A 77 -31.08 -66.29 -35.98
N THR A 78 -30.25 -67.32 -36.05
CA THR A 78 -30.40 -68.59 -35.31
C THR A 78 -29.22 -68.84 -34.39
N VAL A 79 -29.34 -69.78 -33.43
CA VAL A 79 -28.24 -70.15 -32.51
C VAL A 79 -26.97 -70.50 -33.29
N SER A 80 -27.06 -71.41 -34.27
CA SER A 80 -25.92 -71.84 -35.09
C SER A 80 -25.31 -70.69 -35.90
N ASN A 81 -26.14 -69.77 -36.39
CA ASN A 81 -25.70 -68.62 -37.16
C ASN A 81 -25.01 -67.57 -36.27
N ALA A 82 -25.56 -67.29 -35.08
CA ALA A 82 -24.96 -66.38 -34.09
C ALA A 82 -23.60 -66.89 -33.60
N GLU A 83 -23.49 -68.18 -33.24
CA GLU A 83 -22.24 -68.77 -32.74
C GLU A 83 -21.16 -68.94 -33.82
N LYS A 84 -21.54 -68.98 -35.10
CA LYS A 84 -20.61 -69.14 -36.23
C LYS A 84 -20.17 -67.83 -36.87
N ASN A 85 -21.10 -66.88 -37.04
CA ASN A 85 -20.88 -65.66 -37.83
C ASN A 85 -20.81 -64.40 -36.94
N GLY A 86 -21.39 -64.44 -35.73
CA GLY A 86 -21.43 -63.30 -34.83
C GLY A 86 -20.20 -63.18 -33.94
N THR A 87 -19.76 -61.95 -33.68
CA THR A 87 -18.79 -61.66 -32.62
C THR A 87 -19.52 -61.65 -31.28
N LYS A 88 -19.13 -62.53 -30.35
CA LYS A 88 -19.67 -62.52 -28.98
C LYS A 88 -19.15 -61.31 -28.22
N ILE A 89 -20.05 -60.40 -27.86
CA ILE A 89 -19.75 -59.17 -27.11
C ILE A 89 -19.76 -59.42 -25.60
N SER A 90 -20.68 -60.27 -25.12
CA SER A 90 -20.82 -60.55 -23.68
C SER A 90 -21.50 -61.89 -23.40
N GLY A 91 -21.37 -62.36 -22.15
CA GLY A 91 -22.14 -63.46 -21.57
C GLY A 91 -22.65 -63.04 -20.20
N LEU A 92 -23.97 -63.09 -20.00
CA LEU A 92 -24.67 -62.62 -18.82
C LEU A 92 -25.37 -63.80 -18.13
N GLN A 93 -25.60 -63.70 -16.82
CA GLN A 93 -26.33 -64.70 -16.03
C GLN A 93 -27.84 -64.40 -16.00
N ASN A 94 -28.62 -65.32 -15.44
CA ASN A 94 -30.05 -65.16 -15.20
C ASN A 94 -30.40 -63.85 -14.45
N GLY A 95 -31.60 -63.31 -14.68
CA GLY A 95 -32.00 -61.97 -14.20
C GLY A 95 -31.48 -60.81 -15.05
N SER A 96 -30.91 -61.09 -16.23
CA SER A 96 -30.42 -60.07 -17.16
C SER A 96 -31.42 -59.85 -18.30
N SER A 97 -31.94 -58.62 -18.40
CA SER A 97 -32.90 -58.18 -19.42
C SER A 97 -32.45 -56.93 -20.20
N SER A 98 -31.23 -56.41 -19.96
CA SER A 98 -30.65 -55.32 -20.76
C SER A 98 -29.11 -55.37 -20.83
N PHE A 99 -28.54 -54.78 -21.88
CA PHE A 99 -27.09 -54.64 -22.07
C PHE A 99 -26.75 -53.43 -22.95
N LYS A 100 -25.69 -52.68 -22.61
CA LYS A 100 -25.24 -51.50 -23.37
C LYS A 100 -23.94 -51.83 -24.12
N ILE A 101 -23.86 -51.44 -25.39
CA ILE A 101 -22.69 -51.53 -26.25
C ILE A 101 -22.24 -50.10 -26.57
N ASP A 102 -20.98 -49.79 -26.25
CA ASP A 102 -20.34 -48.49 -26.44
C ASP A 102 -19.23 -48.57 -27.51
N ASN A 103 -18.72 -47.41 -27.94
CA ASN A 103 -17.66 -47.26 -28.94
C ASN A 103 -18.00 -47.79 -30.35
N LEU A 104 -19.28 -47.77 -30.70
CA LEU A 104 -19.74 -48.03 -32.06
C LEU A 104 -19.45 -46.83 -32.97
N THR A 105 -19.26 -47.06 -34.26
CA THR A 105 -19.13 -45.99 -35.25
C THR A 105 -20.50 -45.35 -35.49
N SER A 106 -20.57 -44.02 -35.56
CA SER A 106 -21.78 -43.27 -35.89
C SER A 106 -22.23 -43.48 -37.33
N GLY A 107 -23.54 -43.44 -37.58
CA GLY A 107 -24.14 -43.67 -38.90
C GLY A 107 -24.07 -45.12 -39.41
N VAL A 108 -23.46 -46.04 -38.66
CA VAL A 108 -23.23 -47.43 -39.07
C VAL A 108 -24.35 -48.35 -38.59
N LYS A 109 -24.73 -49.28 -39.46
CA LYS A 109 -25.70 -50.35 -39.18
C LYS A 109 -25.01 -51.55 -38.53
N TYR A 110 -25.64 -52.06 -37.48
CA TYR A 110 -25.23 -53.26 -36.74
C TYR A 110 -26.41 -54.23 -36.62
N TYR A 111 -26.08 -55.51 -36.51
CA TYR A 111 -27.01 -56.60 -36.26
C TYR A 111 -26.71 -57.21 -34.90
N PHE A 112 -27.72 -57.39 -34.06
CA PHE A 112 -27.58 -58.01 -32.75
C PHE A 112 -28.49 -59.23 -32.62
N ASN A 113 -28.00 -60.26 -31.94
CA ASN A 113 -28.87 -61.32 -31.44
C ASN A 113 -28.42 -61.76 -30.04
N ILE A 114 -29.36 -62.32 -29.29
CA ILE A 114 -29.16 -62.85 -27.95
C ILE A 114 -29.47 -64.34 -28.02
N VAL A 115 -28.56 -65.16 -27.48
CA VAL A 115 -28.77 -66.60 -27.32
C VAL A 115 -28.92 -66.88 -25.84
N ALA A 116 -30.11 -67.27 -25.41
CA ALA A 116 -30.31 -67.86 -24.10
C ALA A 116 -29.88 -69.34 -24.15
N SER A 117 -29.25 -69.82 -23.08
CA SER A 117 -28.80 -71.20 -22.94
C SER A 117 -28.89 -71.66 -21.50
N ASP A 118 -29.28 -72.91 -21.29
CA ASP A 118 -29.14 -73.64 -20.02
C ASP A 118 -28.25 -74.88 -20.24
N THR A 119 -28.24 -75.81 -19.28
CA THR A 119 -27.39 -77.01 -19.28
C THR A 119 -27.63 -77.94 -20.48
N ASP A 120 -28.86 -78.00 -21.01
CA ASP A 120 -29.24 -78.97 -22.06
C ASP A 120 -29.71 -78.32 -23.37
N SER A 121 -30.02 -77.01 -23.39
CA SER A 121 -30.67 -76.34 -24.52
C SER A 121 -30.16 -74.92 -24.81
N LYS A 122 -30.36 -74.49 -26.06
CA LYS A 122 -30.10 -73.10 -26.51
C LYS A 122 -31.25 -72.59 -27.36
N ILE A 123 -31.62 -71.32 -27.16
CA ILE A 123 -32.66 -70.65 -27.94
C ILE A 123 -32.19 -69.23 -28.32
N ALA A 124 -32.28 -68.92 -29.61
CA ALA A 124 -32.02 -67.57 -30.11
C ALA A 124 -33.29 -66.70 -30.00
N TYR A 125 -33.05 -65.43 -29.68
CA TYR A 125 -34.00 -64.34 -29.86
C TYR A 125 -34.12 -63.98 -31.34
N SER A 126 -35.04 -63.07 -31.66
CA SER A 126 -35.16 -62.50 -32.99
C SER A 126 -34.03 -61.49 -33.19
N MET A 127 -33.20 -61.69 -34.21
CA MET A 127 -32.13 -60.76 -34.57
C MET A 127 -32.70 -59.36 -34.86
N GLU A 128 -32.06 -58.34 -34.30
CA GLU A 128 -32.43 -56.93 -34.41
C GLU A 128 -31.43 -56.21 -35.29
N GLU A 129 -31.92 -55.48 -36.29
CA GLU A 129 -31.15 -54.57 -37.15
C GLU A 129 -31.30 -53.14 -36.60
N VAL A 130 -30.20 -52.47 -36.33
CA VAL A 130 -30.21 -51.10 -35.78
C VAL A 130 -29.01 -50.31 -36.27
N SER A 131 -29.23 -49.04 -36.65
CA SER A 131 -28.15 -48.12 -37.02
C SER A 131 -27.92 -47.11 -35.92
N THR A 132 -26.66 -46.79 -35.62
CA THR A 132 -26.31 -45.65 -34.76
C THR A 132 -26.75 -44.32 -35.39
N LEU A 133 -26.92 -43.28 -34.57
CA LEU A 133 -27.20 -41.94 -35.09
C LEU A 133 -25.98 -41.45 -35.90
N SER A 134 -26.22 -40.77 -37.03
CA SER A 134 -25.16 -40.13 -37.81
C SER A 134 -24.81 -38.76 -37.22
N SER A 135 -23.52 -38.46 -37.12
CA SER A 135 -23.02 -37.14 -36.73
C SER A 135 -23.33 -36.05 -37.74
N SER A 136 -23.58 -36.40 -39.00
CA SER A 136 -23.90 -35.42 -40.06
C SER A 136 -25.23 -34.67 -39.80
N ALA A 137 -26.12 -35.24 -38.99
CA ALA A 137 -27.43 -34.66 -38.70
C ALA A 137 -27.42 -33.51 -37.67
N GLN A 138 -26.29 -33.21 -37.00
CA GLN A 138 -26.25 -32.27 -35.86
C GLN A 138 -25.28 -31.10 -36.09
N ALA A 139 -25.75 -29.87 -35.90
CA ALA A 139 -24.92 -28.67 -35.99
C ALA A 139 -23.95 -28.52 -34.79
N PRO A 140 -22.75 -27.94 -34.99
CA PRO A 140 -21.77 -27.79 -33.92
C PRO A 140 -22.23 -26.79 -32.85
N SER A 141 -21.85 -27.05 -31.59
CA SER A 141 -22.11 -26.17 -30.45
C SER A 141 -21.05 -25.06 -30.35
N VAL A 142 -21.13 -24.09 -31.24
CA VAL A 142 -20.28 -22.87 -31.29
C VAL A 142 -21.10 -21.60 -31.09
N THR A 143 -20.45 -20.53 -30.64
CA THR A 143 -21.03 -19.18 -30.46
C THR A 143 -20.10 -18.13 -31.04
N ALA A 144 -20.63 -16.96 -31.41
CA ALA A 144 -19.82 -15.78 -31.71
C ALA A 144 -19.42 -15.07 -30.41
N ASP A 145 -18.19 -14.56 -30.37
CA ASP A 145 -17.81 -13.41 -29.56
C ASP A 145 -17.80 -12.21 -30.53
N ASP A 146 -18.85 -11.40 -30.46
CA ASP A 146 -19.10 -10.31 -31.41
C ASP A 146 -18.13 -9.15 -31.18
N GLU A 147 -17.83 -8.83 -29.92
CA GLU A 147 -16.90 -7.76 -29.53
C GLU A 147 -15.48 -8.06 -30.04
N ALA A 148 -15.01 -9.31 -29.86
CA ALA A 148 -13.71 -9.76 -30.33
C ALA A 148 -13.68 -10.24 -31.80
N ASN A 149 -14.82 -10.26 -32.51
CA ASN A 149 -14.97 -10.76 -33.89
C ASN A 149 -14.48 -12.22 -34.11
N VAL A 150 -14.60 -13.12 -33.12
CA VAL A 150 -14.10 -14.52 -33.20
C VAL A 150 -15.16 -15.57 -32.87
N ILE A 151 -14.88 -16.84 -33.23
CA ILE A 151 -15.77 -17.98 -32.95
C ILE A 151 -15.29 -18.71 -31.69
N ILE A 152 -16.16 -18.80 -30.69
CA ILE A 152 -15.93 -19.54 -29.45
C ILE A 152 -16.39 -21.00 -29.61
N GLY A 153 -15.52 -21.93 -29.18
CA GLY A 153 -15.79 -23.37 -29.16
C GLY A 153 -15.46 -24.13 -30.46
N ALA A 154 -14.98 -23.43 -31.49
CA ALA A 154 -14.55 -24.04 -32.75
C ALA A 154 -13.25 -24.87 -32.59
N LYS A 155 -13.01 -25.81 -33.52
CA LYS A 155 -11.93 -26.81 -33.47
C LYS A 155 -11.45 -27.14 -34.89
N ASN A 156 -10.24 -27.67 -35.03
CA ASN A 156 -9.65 -28.11 -36.32
C ASN A 156 -10.44 -29.19 -37.09
N THR A 157 -11.46 -29.79 -36.47
CA THR A 157 -12.43 -30.69 -37.11
C THR A 157 -13.62 -29.95 -37.75
N MET A 158 -13.63 -28.62 -37.71
CA MET A 158 -14.68 -27.77 -38.25
C MET A 158 -14.20 -26.98 -39.46
N GLU A 159 -15.16 -26.55 -40.26
CA GLU A 159 -14.98 -25.63 -41.37
C GLU A 159 -16.05 -24.53 -41.29
N TYR A 160 -15.72 -23.34 -41.81
CA TYR A 160 -16.60 -22.18 -41.83
C TYR A 160 -16.80 -21.64 -43.25
N SER A 161 -17.91 -20.93 -43.47
CA SER A 161 -18.24 -20.26 -44.72
C SER A 161 -18.75 -18.85 -44.43
N VAL A 162 -18.27 -17.87 -45.21
CA VAL A 162 -18.70 -16.47 -45.16
C VAL A 162 -19.61 -16.08 -46.34
N ASN A 163 -20.00 -17.06 -47.16
CA ASN A 163 -20.78 -16.88 -48.38
C ASN A 163 -21.91 -17.92 -48.50
N GLU A 164 -22.67 -18.09 -47.41
CA GLU A 164 -23.86 -18.95 -47.33
C GLU A 164 -23.61 -20.40 -47.78
N GLY A 165 -22.41 -20.91 -47.49
CA GLY A 165 -22.02 -22.30 -47.76
C GLY A 165 -21.58 -22.58 -49.19
N ALA A 166 -21.36 -21.55 -50.03
CA ALA A 166 -20.81 -21.72 -51.38
C ALA A 166 -19.35 -22.21 -51.36
N ASP A 167 -18.51 -21.61 -50.51
CA ASP A 167 -17.14 -22.03 -50.24
C ASP A 167 -16.95 -22.30 -48.74
N TRP A 168 -16.11 -23.29 -48.39
CA TRP A 168 -15.80 -23.67 -47.01
C TRP A 168 -14.30 -23.62 -46.77
N GLN A 169 -13.90 -23.09 -45.62
CA GLN A 169 -12.52 -22.93 -45.17
C GLN A 169 -12.32 -23.72 -43.87
N ASP A 170 -11.22 -24.46 -43.77
CA ASP A 170 -10.85 -25.16 -42.54
C ASP A 170 -10.63 -24.15 -41.40
N TYR A 171 -11.18 -24.44 -40.22
CA TYR A 171 -10.96 -23.60 -39.03
C TYR A 171 -9.64 -24.00 -38.35
N ASP A 172 -8.67 -23.09 -38.31
CA ASP A 172 -7.41 -23.28 -37.60
C ASP A 172 -7.48 -22.69 -36.17
N THR A 173 -7.25 -23.51 -35.14
CA THR A 173 -7.22 -23.05 -33.74
C THR A 173 -5.93 -22.35 -33.34
N THR A 174 -4.87 -22.45 -34.15
CA THR A 174 -3.57 -21.78 -33.93
C THR A 174 -3.49 -20.42 -34.62
N GLU A 175 -4.20 -20.26 -35.74
CA GLU A 175 -4.41 -18.98 -36.43
C GLU A 175 -5.92 -18.73 -36.62
N PRO A 176 -6.66 -18.40 -35.54
CA PRO A 176 -8.12 -18.27 -35.60
C PRO A 176 -8.56 -17.09 -36.48
N PRO A 177 -9.52 -17.28 -37.40
CA PRO A 177 -10.01 -16.22 -38.28
C PRO A 177 -10.85 -15.19 -37.50
N SER A 178 -10.77 -13.93 -37.96
CA SER A 178 -11.55 -12.80 -37.44
C SER A 178 -12.56 -12.32 -38.49
N PHE A 179 -13.78 -11.98 -38.04
CA PHE A 179 -14.95 -11.72 -38.88
C PHE A 179 -15.48 -10.29 -38.71
N ASN A 180 -14.70 -9.32 -39.14
CA ASN A 180 -15.03 -7.89 -38.98
C ASN A 180 -16.27 -7.47 -39.77
N GLY A 181 -17.12 -6.65 -39.14
CA GLY A 181 -18.27 -6.03 -39.80
C GLY A 181 -19.54 -6.87 -39.73
N ASN A 182 -20.61 -6.42 -40.40
CA ASN A 182 -21.84 -7.19 -40.49
C ASN A 182 -21.63 -8.46 -41.34
N ALA A 183 -21.40 -9.59 -40.69
CA ALA A 183 -21.08 -10.87 -41.34
C ALA A 183 -21.98 -12.01 -40.85
N SER A 184 -22.32 -12.93 -41.76
CA SER A 184 -23.05 -14.16 -41.47
C SER A 184 -22.12 -15.34 -41.74
N VAL A 185 -21.69 -16.01 -40.66
CA VAL A 185 -20.68 -17.07 -40.73
C VAL A 185 -21.34 -18.40 -40.41
N TRP A 186 -21.33 -19.31 -41.37
CA TRP A 186 -21.86 -20.66 -41.21
C TRP A 186 -20.73 -21.58 -40.77
N VAL A 187 -20.91 -22.32 -39.68
CA VAL A 187 -19.88 -23.22 -39.13
C VAL A 187 -20.43 -24.64 -39.07
N ARG A 188 -19.67 -25.65 -39.54
CA ARG A 188 -20.07 -27.07 -39.45
C ARG A 188 -18.87 -27.95 -39.11
N VAL A 189 -19.13 -29.18 -38.67
CA VAL A 189 -18.10 -30.23 -38.62
C VAL A 189 -17.84 -30.67 -40.07
N LYS A 190 -16.58 -30.64 -40.50
CA LYS A 190 -16.23 -30.93 -41.89
C LYS A 190 -16.43 -32.39 -42.25
N ALA A 191 -16.62 -32.67 -43.54
CA ALA A 191 -16.80 -34.03 -44.02
C ALA A 191 -15.58 -34.91 -43.69
N SER A 192 -15.82 -36.19 -43.45
CA SER A 192 -14.77 -37.21 -43.32
C SER A 192 -14.87 -38.23 -44.45
N ASN A 193 -13.91 -39.16 -44.53
CA ASN A 193 -13.95 -40.23 -45.54
C ASN A 193 -15.15 -41.18 -45.39
N SER A 194 -15.86 -41.16 -44.25
CA SER A 194 -16.98 -42.06 -43.94
C SER A 194 -18.32 -41.35 -43.67
N GLU A 195 -18.32 -40.05 -43.37
CA GLU A 195 -19.53 -39.28 -43.03
C GLU A 195 -19.54 -37.93 -43.77
N PRO A 196 -20.68 -37.50 -44.34
CA PRO A 196 -20.81 -36.16 -44.92
C PRO A 196 -20.70 -35.08 -43.83
N ALA A 197 -20.37 -33.86 -44.25
CA ALA A 197 -20.29 -32.71 -43.34
C ALA A 197 -21.61 -32.49 -42.59
N SER A 198 -21.51 -31.93 -41.38
CA SER A 198 -22.69 -31.78 -40.53
C SER A 198 -23.64 -30.69 -41.02
N GLN A 199 -24.85 -30.64 -40.44
CA GLN A 199 -25.64 -29.41 -40.44
C GLN A 199 -24.79 -28.23 -39.93
N HIS A 200 -25.05 -27.03 -40.44
CA HIS A 200 -24.31 -25.83 -40.06
C HIS A 200 -25.02 -25.07 -38.93
N LYS A 201 -24.24 -24.36 -38.14
CA LYS A 201 -24.68 -23.33 -37.20
C LYS A 201 -24.40 -21.97 -37.85
N VAL A 202 -25.43 -21.12 -37.96
CA VAL A 202 -25.24 -19.72 -38.35
C VAL A 202 -24.83 -18.92 -37.12
N LEU A 203 -23.78 -18.13 -37.28
CA LEU A 203 -23.30 -17.10 -36.36
C LEU A 203 -23.42 -15.74 -37.04
N THR A 204 -23.88 -14.74 -36.29
CA THR A 204 -23.98 -13.37 -36.76
C THR A 204 -22.90 -12.55 -36.07
N PHE A 205 -22.13 -11.80 -36.85
CA PHE A 205 -21.25 -10.74 -36.39
C PHE A 205 -21.83 -9.39 -36.81
N THR A 206 -21.65 -8.36 -35.98
CA THR A 206 -22.11 -7.00 -36.26
C THR A 206 -20.94 -6.05 -36.45
N GLU A 207 -21.19 -4.91 -37.12
CA GLU A 207 -20.17 -3.88 -37.28
C GLU A 207 -19.85 -3.21 -35.93
N ASN A 208 -18.62 -3.40 -35.44
CA ASN A 208 -18.08 -2.73 -34.26
C ASN A 208 -18.07 -1.20 -34.45
N THR A 209 -19.17 -0.55 -34.06
CA THR A 209 -19.37 0.89 -34.27
C THR A 209 -18.44 1.80 -33.46
N GLU A 210 -17.73 1.29 -32.44
CA GLU A 210 -16.75 2.07 -31.67
C GLU A 210 -15.63 2.64 -32.56
N THR A 211 -15.12 1.86 -33.52
CA THR A 211 -14.07 2.32 -34.45
C THR A 211 -14.56 3.50 -35.29
N ASN A 212 -15.78 3.40 -35.84
CA ASN A 212 -16.40 4.42 -36.68
C ASN A 212 -16.67 5.73 -35.91
N GLN A 213 -17.04 5.65 -34.62
CA GLN A 213 -17.23 6.85 -33.79
C GLN A 213 -15.91 7.50 -33.38
N LEU A 214 -14.87 6.71 -33.08
CA LEU A 214 -13.53 7.23 -32.81
C LEU A 214 -12.92 7.86 -34.07
N ASP A 215 -13.10 7.23 -35.24
CA ASP A 215 -12.72 7.79 -36.55
C ASP A 215 -13.49 9.09 -36.85
N SER A 216 -14.79 9.15 -36.53
CA SER A 216 -15.61 10.35 -36.70
C SER A 216 -15.13 11.51 -35.80
N LEU A 217 -14.79 11.22 -34.55
CA LEU A 217 -14.18 12.18 -33.62
C LEU A 217 -12.81 12.66 -34.14
N ASN A 218 -11.93 11.74 -34.52
CA ASN A 218 -10.60 12.06 -35.06
C ASN A 218 -10.68 12.86 -36.37
N LEU A 219 -11.66 12.56 -37.23
CA LEU A 219 -11.91 13.29 -38.47
C LEU A 219 -12.46 14.71 -38.23
N ALA A 220 -13.27 14.91 -37.19
CA ALA A 220 -13.71 16.23 -36.77
C ALA A 220 -12.53 17.03 -36.19
N LYS A 221 -11.73 16.42 -35.31
CA LYS A 221 -10.47 16.99 -34.78
C LYS A 221 -9.54 17.44 -35.89
N SER A 222 -9.25 16.58 -36.87
CA SER A 222 -8.32 16.87 -37.97
C SER A 222 -8.77 18.02 -38.87
N LYS A 223 -10.04 18.44 -38.79
CA LYS A 223 -10.61 19.58 -39.52
C LYS A 223 -10.72 20.85 -38.67
N GLY A 224 -10.45 20.78 -37.36
CA GLY A 224 -10.79 21.83 -36.41
C GLY A 224 -12.31 22.03 -36.25
N ASP A 225 -13.12 21.02 -36.55
CA ASP A 225 -14.59 21.08 -36.49
C ASP A 225 -15.07 20.86 -35.05
N ILE A 226 -15.05 21.93 -34.25
CA ILE A 226 -15.45 21.92 -32.83
C ILE A 226 -16.90 21.43 -32.66
N SER A 227 -17.80 21.81 -33.57
CA SER A 227 -19.20 21.34 -33.55
C SER A 227 -19.31 19.85 -33.84
N GLY A 228 -18.51 19.34 -34.79
CA GLY A 228 -18.39 17.91 -35.07
C GLY A 228 -17.78 17.12 -33.90
N VAL A 229 -16.77 17.67 -33.22
CA VAL A 229 -16.17 17.08 -32.01
C VAL A 229 -17.19 17.02 -30.88
N LEU A 230 -17.94 18.10 -30.62
CA LEU A 230 -18.99 18.11 -29.61
C LEU A 230 -20.10 17.09 -29.93
N ALA A 231 -20.52 16.99 -31.19
CA ALA A 231 -21.51 16.01 -31.63
C ALA A 231 -21.02 14.56 -31.45
N ALA A 232 -19.74 14.29 -31.72
CA ALA A 232 -19.13 12.98 -31.50
C ALA A 232 -19.04 12.64 -29.99
N LEU A 233 -18.62 13.58 -29.15
CA LEU A 233 -18.59 13.42 -27.68
C LEU A 233 -19.98 13.12 -27.08
N GLN A 234 -21.04 13.66 -27.69
CA GLN A 234 -22.43 13.40 -27.28
C GLN A 234 -23.02 12.10 -27.87
N HIS A 235 -22.31 11.42 -28.76
CA HIS A 235 -22.82 10.23 -29.43
C HIS A 235 -22.70 8.98 -28.53
N PRO A 236 -23.80 8.27 -28.21
CA PRO A 236 -23.77 7.18 -27.22
C PRO A 236 -22.83 6.03 -27.62
N ASN A 237 -22.66 5.76 -28.91
CA ASN A 237 -21.77 4.70 -29.40
C ASN A 237 -20.27 5.04 -29.32
N LEU A 238 -19.88 6.25 -28.89
CA LEU A 238 -18.48 6.55 -28.56
C LEU A 238 -18.07 5.91 -27.21
N GLY A 239 -19.03 5.53 -26.37
CA GLY A 239 -18.79 4.74 -25.16
C GLY A 239 -18.12 5.48 -24.00
N ILE A 240 -18.15 6.82 -24.02
CA ILE A 240 -17.62 7.68 -22.94
C ILE A 240 -18.72 8.10 -21.95
N LEU A 241 -18.31 8.48 -20.74
CA LEU A 241 -19.14 8.98 -19.66
C LEU A 241 -19.07 10.51 -19.62
N LEU A 242 -20.19 11.16 -19.95
CA LEU A 242 -20.37 12.60 -19.78
C LEU A 242 -20.73 12.93 -18.32
N PRO A 243 -20.30 14.09 -17.78
CA PRO A 243 -20.62 14.49 -16.42
C PRO A 243 -22.13 14.71 -16.22
N GLN A 244 -22.59 14.59 -14.97
CA GLN A 244 -23.99 14.81 -14.64
C GLN A 244 -24.43 16.23 -15.02
N GLY A 245 -25.59 16.33 -15.67
CA GLY A 245 -26.14 17.61 -16.13
C GLY A 245 -25.41 18.25 -17.31
N PHE A 246 -24.50 17.56 -18.02
CA PHE A 246 -23.80 18.10 -19.21
C PHE A 246 -24.76 18.68 -20.27
N ASN A 247 -25.97 18.13 -20.39
CA ASN A 247 -27.01 18.67 -21.27
C ASN A 247 -27.50 20.08 -20.85
N LEU A 248 -27.46 20.40 -19.55
CA LEU A 248 -27.87 21.69 -18.97
C LEU A 248 -26.78 22.77 -19.02
N TRP A 249 -25.54 22.42 -19.35
CA TRP A 249 -24.44 23.39 -19.49
C TRP A 249 -24.71 24.38 -20.64
N SER A 250 -24.11 25.57 -20.58
CA SER A 250 -24.20 26.54 -21.67
C SER A 250 -23.44 26.07 -22.91
N ASP A 251 -23.69 26.73 -24.05
CA ASP A 251 -23.01 26.40 -25.29
C ASP A 251 -21.51 26.72 -25.20
N ASP A 252 -21.11 27.83 -24.55
CA ASP A 252 -19.70 28.18 -24.30
C ASP A 252 -18.99 27.11 -23.43
N GLU A 253 -19.68 26.56 -22.45
CA GLU A 253 -19.16 25.51 -21.56
C GLU A 253 -18.92 24.20 -22.31
N LYS A 254 -19.87 23.80 -23.16
CA LYS A 254 -19.74 22.63 -24.04
C LYS A 254 -18.68 22.85 -25.11
N GLN A 255 -18.56 24.07 -25.64
CA GLN A 255 -17.58 24.45 -26.64
C GLN A 255 -16.17 24.41 -26.08
N SER A 256 -15.90 24.99 -24.90
CA SER A 256 -14.57 24.95 -24.25
C SER A 256 -14.07 23.52 -24.01
N VAL A 257 -14.97 22.59 -23.65
CA VAL A 257 -14.64 21.15 -23.56
C VAL A 257 -14.28 20.58 -24.92
N ALA A 258 -15.10 20.83 -25.95
CA ALA A 258 -14.82 20.35 -27.31
C ALA A 258 -13.54 20.96 -27.90
N GLU A 259 -13.19 22.20 -27.57
CA GLU A 259 -11.94 22.86 -27.94
C GLU A 259 -10.73 22.19 -27.28
N PHE A 260 -10.78 21.89 -25.98
CA PHE A 260 -9.71 21.16 -25.30
C PHE A 260 -9.54 19.75 -25.88
N VAL A 261 -10.64 19.00 -26.02
CA VAL A 261 -10.64 17.67 -26.64
C VAL A 261 -10.18 17.72 -28.10
N THR A 262 -10.35 18.85 -28.80
CA THR A 262 -9.80 19.06 -30.14
C THR A 262 -8.29 19.25 -30.10
N MET A 263 -7.81 20.17 -29.25
CA MET A 263 -6.41 20.54 -29.08
C MET A 263 -5.52 19.37 -28.68
N ILE A 264 -5.93 18.61 -27.66
CA ILE A 264 -5.08 17.57 -27.06
C ILE A 264 -4.89 16.37 -28.01
N ASN A 265 -3.64 15.97 -28.20
CA ASN A 265 -3.20 14.93 -29.14
C ASN A 265 -3.67 15.19 -30.59
N GLY A 266 -3.65 16.45 -31.01
CA GLY A 266 -4.28 16.92 -32.25
C GLY A 266 -3.66 16.39 -33.55
N SER A 267 -2.37 16.03 -33.55
CA SER A 267 -1.66 15.56 -34.76
C SER A 267 -1.69 14.05 -34.97
N THR A 268 -1.90 13.28 -33.89
CA THR A 268 -1.91 11.81 -33.86
C THR A 268 -3.32 11.24 -33.71
N GLY A 269 -4.24 11.99 -33.08
CA GLY A 269 -5.60 11.55 -32.78
C GLY A 269 -5.68 10.58 -31.60
N TYR A 270 -6.89 10.15 -31.25
CA TYR A 270 -7.11 9.19 -30.18
C TYR A 270 -7.13 7.75 -30.72
N VAL A 271 -6.44 6.83 -30.05
CA VAL A 271 -6.44 5.39 -30.39
C VAL A 271 -7.35 4.55 -29.50
N SER A 272 -7.99 5.14 -28.48
CA SER A 272 -8.96 4.45 -27.63
C SER A 272 -9.96 5.40 -26.97
N LYS A 273 -11.15 4.88 -26.61
CA LYS A 273 -12.13 5.62 -25.79
C LYS A 273 -11.59 6.02 -24.41
N GLY A 274 -10.58 5.32 -23.88
CA GLY A 274 -9.90 5.68 -22.64
C GLY A 274 -9.12 6.99 -22.75
N GLN A 275 -8.45 7.24 -23.88
CA GLN A 275 -7.78 8.52 -24.14
C GLN A 275 -8.79 9.67 -24.32
N VAL A 276 -9.93 9.41 -24.96
CA VAL A 276 -11.03 10.38 -25.10
C VAL A 276 -11.62 10.72 -23.73
N GLN A 277 -11.90 9.72 -22.89
CA GLN A 277 -12.40 9.92 -21.54
C GLN A 277 -11.42 10.76 -20.71
N TYR A 278 -10.14 10.42 -20.73
CA TYR A 278 -9.14 11.15 -19.94
C TYR A 278 -8.99 12.62 -20.38
N ALA A 279 -9.02 12.86 -21.69
CA ALA A 279 -9.06 14.23 -22.24
C ALA A 279 -10.34 14.99 -21.86
N LEU A 280 -11.50 14.32 -21.83
CA LEU A 280 -12.76 14.88 -21.36
C LEU A 280 -12.68 15.22 -19.87
N ASP A 281 -12.19 14.32 -19.03
CA ASP A 281 -12.11 14.48 -17.57
C ASP A 281 -11.26 15.70 -17.19
N ILE A 282 -10.09 15.86 -17.83
CA ILE A 282 -9.23 17.05 -17.69
C ILE A 282 -9.92 18.33 -18.18
N ALA A 283 -10.74 18.25 -19.24
CA ALA A 283 -11.46 19.41 -19.76
C ALA A 283 -12.56 19.93 -18.81
N ILE A 284 -13.15 19.04 -18.00
CA ILE A 284 -14.30 19.36 -17.14
C ILE A 284 -13.90 19.70 -15.70
N GLU A 285 -12.82 19.09 -15.18
CA GLU A 285 -12.36 19.26 -13.80
C GLU A 285 -12.16 20.73 -13.38
N PRO A 286 -11.61 21.64 -14.22
CA PRO A 286 -11.50 23.06 -13.89
C PRO A 286 -12.82 23.78 -13.56
N ARG A 287 -13.98 23.28 -13.98
CA ARG A 287 -15.27 23.97 -13.82
C ARG A 287 -15.70 24.12 -12.35
N SER A 288 -15.41 23.11 -11.54
CA SER A 288 -15.88 22.99 -10.15
C SER A 288 -14.82 23.38 -9.11
N LEU A 289 -13.66 23.91 -9.54
CA LEU A 289 -12.56 24.24 -8.62
C LEU A 289 -12.97 25.21 -7.51
N PHE A 290 -13.87 26.16 -7.83
CA PHE A 290 -14.35 27.20 -6.90
C PHE A 290 -15.78 26.99 -6.40
N ASP A 291 -16.31 25.76 -6.51
CA ASP A 291 -17.58 25.38 -5.86
C ASP A 291 -17.44 25.42 -4.32
N SER A 292 -16.21 25.40 -3.81
CA SER A 292 -15.85 25.62 -2.41
C SER A 292 -15.27 27.01 -2.18
N ASN A 293 -15.64 27.62 -1.05
CA ASN A 293 -15.02 28.83 -0.50
C ASN A 293 -13.87 28.53 0.49
N ASP A 294 -13.53 27.26 0.69
CA ASP A 294 -12.37 26.85 1.49
C ASP A 294 -11.10 26.76 0.62
N LEU A 295 -10.08 27.54 0.97
CA LEU A 295 -8.84 27.67 0.19
C LEU A 295 -8.05 26.35 0.11
N LEU A 296 -8.07 25.53 1.16
CA LEU A 296 -7.39 24.23 1.17
C LEU A 296 -8.05 23.26 0.17
N THR A 297 -9.38 23.24 0.11
CA THR A 297 -10.15 22.49 -0.90
C THR A 297 -9.81 22.97 -2.31
N VAL A 298 -9.71 24.29 -2.53
CA VAL A 298 -9.32 24.86 -3.84
C VAL A 298 -7.89 24.43 -4.23
N GLU A 299 -6.93 24.49 -3.30
CA GLU A 299 -5.54 24.02 -3.51
C GLU A 299 -5.49 22.53 -3.88
N GLN A 300 -6.25 21.68 -3.16
CA GLN A 300 -6.33 20.25 -3.44
C GLN A 300 -6.92 19.96 -4.82
N ASN A 301 -7.99 20.66 -5.21
CA ASN A 301 -8.61 20.49 -6.52
C ASN A 301 -7.67 20.98 -7.66
N ILE A 302 -6.96 22.09 -7.48
CA ILE A 302 -5.92 22.56 -8.42
C ILE A 302 -4.78 21.54 -8.51
N THR A 303 -4.38 20.94 -7.39
CA THR A 303 -3.33 19.91 -7.35
C THR A 303 -3.75 18.63 -8.09
N ALA A 304 -5.01 18.21 -7.98
CA ALA A 304 -5.55 17.09 -8.73
C ALA A 304 -5.51 17.36 -10.25
N TYR A 305 -5.97 18.53 -10.68
CA TYR A 305 -5.95 18.95 -12.08
C TYR A 305 -4.53 18.92 -12.70
N PHE A 306 -3.55 19.56 -12.06
CA PHE A 306 -2.18 19.53 -12.57
C PHE A 306 -1.51 18.15 -12.45
N GLY A 307 -1.90 17.34 -11.46
CA GLY A 307 -1.51 15.92 -11.38
C GLY A 307 -2.02 15.11 -12.58
N ASN A 308 -3.24 15.38 -13.05
CA ASN A 308 -3.77 14.75 -14.26
C ASN A 308 -3.00 15.19 -15.53
N LEU A 309 -2.60 16.46 -15.62
CA LEU A 309 -1.71 16.91 -16.70
C LEU A 309 -0.34 16.19 -16.68
N ALA A 310 0.27 16.05 -15.50
CA ALA A 310 1.55 15.34 -15.34
C ALA A 310 1.46 13.83 -15.65
N TYR A 311 0.26 13.24 -15.59
CA TYR A 311 0.04 11.82 -15.87
C TYR A 311 -0.28 11.51 -17.36
N LEU A 312 -0.47 12.54 -18.20
CA LEU A 312 -0.76 12.40 -19.63
C LEU A 312 0.17 11.42 -20.39
N PRO A 313 1.51 11.42 -20.21
CA PRO A 313 2.38 10.47 -20.91
C PRO A 313 2.05 9.00 -20.63
N GLN A 314 1.48 8.68 -19.46
CA GLN A 314 1.15 7.30 -19.08
C GLN A 314 -0.17 6.82 -19.70
N VAL A 315 -1.09 7.74 -20.00
CA VAL A 315 -2.37 7.45 -20.66
C VAL A 315 -2.22 7.37 -22.18
N PHE A 316 -1.35 8.22 -22.74
CA PHE A 316 -1.14 8.32 -24.18
C PHE A 316 0.02 7.45 -24.69
N GLY A 317 1.04 7.21 -23.89
CA GLY A 317 2.17 6.33 -24.20
C GLY A 317 2.92 6.78 -25.46
N ALA A 318 3.04 5.88 -26.44
CA ALA A 318 3.64 6.19 -27.74
C ALA A 318 2.72 7.01 -28.67
N ASN A 319 1.43 7.19 -28.33
CA ASN A 319 0.47 7.97 -29.11
C ASN A 319 0.39 9.40 -28.58
N THR A 320 1.50 10.15 -28.64
CA THR A 320 1.66 11.49 -28.06
C THR A 320 2.14 12.51 -29.11
N ASP A 321 1.94 13.81 -28.83
CA ASP A 321 2.48 14.91 -29.64
C ASP A 321 2.86 16.15 -28.81
N GLU A 322 3.24 17.24 -29.49
CA GLU A 322 3.66 18.51 -28.88
C GLU A 322 2.62 19.11 -27.92
N SER A 323 1.31 18.87 -28.13
CA SER A 323 0.24 19.36 -27.24
C SER A 323 0.22 18.60 -25.92
N ILE A 324 0.47 17.28 -25.94
CA ILE A 324 0.64 16.47 -24.73
C ILE A 324 1.91 16.91 -24.00
N GLN A 325 3.01 17.13 -24.71
CA GLN A 325 4.27 17.55 -24.10
C GLN A 325 4.13 18.91 -23.38
N ALA A 326 3.49 19.90 -24.01
CA ALA A 326 3.28 21.21 -23.40
C ALA A 326 2.38 21.15 -22.14
N LEU A 327 1.33 20.33 -22.16
CA LEU A 327 0.47 20.11 -20.99
C LEU A 327 1.19 19.35 -19.88
N TYR A 328 1.99 18.33 -20.23
CA TYR A 328 2.82 17.59 -19.29
C TYR A 328 3.84 18.50 -18.59
N GLU A 329 4.55 19.35 -19.34
CA GLU A 329 5.50 20.33 -18.78
C GLU A 329 4.81 21.35 -17.86
N LEU A 330 3.57 21.74 -18.17
CA LEU A 330 2.77 22.61 -17.31
C LEU A 330 2.34 21.90 -16.02
N GLY A 331 1.90 20.64 -16.10
CA GLY A 331 1.63 19.79 -14.93
C GLY A 331 2.87 19.65 -14.05
N GLU A 332 4.00 19.31 -14.66
CA GLU A 332 5.29 19.19 -13.97
C GLU A 332 5.77 20.51 -13.36
N LYS A 333 5.49 21.67 -13.98
CA LYS A 333 5.80 22.96 -13.39
C LYS A 333 5.05 23.17 -12.06
N TYR A 334 3.79 22.73 -11.98
CA TYR A 334 3.00 22.82 -10.74
C TYR A 334 3.38 21.78 -9.69
N THR A 335 3.55 20.50 -10.09
CA THR A 335 3.88 19.41 -9.14
C THR A 335 5.15 19.74 -8.36
N ASN A 336 6.11 20.39 -9.03
CA ASN A 336 7.38 20.87 -8.51
C ASN A 336 7.33 22.06 -7.53
N LEU A 337 6.21 22.78 -7.40
CA LEU A 337 6.08 23.89 -6.45
C LEU A 337 6.10 23.38 -4.99
N SER A 338 6.66 24.18 -4.08
CA SER A 338 6.59 23.90 -2.63
C SER A 338 5.16 24.02 -2.10
N SER A 339 4.91 23.58 -0.85
CA SER A 339 3.57 23.67 -0.26
C SER A 339 3.09 25.12 -0.14
N VAL A 340 3.95 26.05 0.32
CA VAL A 340 3.62 27.47 0.38
C VAL A 340 3.40 28.09 -1.00
N GLU A 341 4.13 27.65 -2.02
CA GLU A 341 3.94 28.13 -3.40
C GLU A 341 2.61 27.65 -4.01
N LYS A 342 2.17 26.44 -3.68
CA LYS A 342 0.84 25.92 -4.07
C LYS A 342 -0.28 26.70 -3.39
N GLN A 343 -0.12 27.05 -2.11
CA GLN A 343 -1.04 27.92 -1.37
C GLN A 343 -1.11 29.34 -1.96
N ILE A 344 0.04 29.96 -2.27
CA ILE A 344 0.12 31.27 -2.93
C ILE A 344 -0.58 31.23 -4.29
N PHE A 345 -0.33 30.18 -5.08
CA PHE A 345 -0.97 29.98 -6.37
C PHE A 345 -2.50 29.84 -6.25
N ALA A 346 -2.97 28.98 -5.35
CA ALA A 346 -4.39 28.77 -5.09
C ALA A 346 -5.08 30.07 -4.64
N TYR A 347 -4.45 30.84 -3.74
CA TYR A 347 -4.95 32.14 -3.29
C TYR A 347 -5.11 33.11 -4.46
N ARG A 348 -4.06 33.26 -5.29
CA ARG A 348 -4.06 34.15 -6.45
C ARG A 348 -5.17 33.80 -7.45
N ILE A 349 -5.31 32.53 -7.78
CA ILE A 349 -6.33 32.01 -8.69
C ILE A 349 -7.74 32.27 -8.15
N MET A 350 -7.99 31.90 -6.88
CA MET A 350 -9.29 32.09 -6.23
C MET A 350 -9.66 33.58 -6.12
N PHE A 351 -8.67 34.44 -5.81
CA PHE A 351 -8.86 35.89 -5.75
C PHE A 351 -9.32 36.46 -7.10
N TYR A 352 -8.58 36.20 -8.19
CA TYR A 352 -8.98 36.68 -9.51
C TYR A 352 -10.31 36.08 -9.98
N ALA A 353 -10.59 34.81 -9.65
CA ALA A 353 -11.88 34.20 -9.97
C ALA A 353 -13.06 34.94 -9.32
N LYS A 354 -12.92 35.33 -8.03
CA LYS A 354 -13.93 36.12 -7.31
C LYS A 354 -14.01 37.58 -7.73
N ARG A 355 -12.87 38.24 -7.98
CA ARG A 355 -12.82 39.64 -8.39
C ARG A 355 -13.39 39.86 -9.79
N ASP A 356 -12.96 39.04 -10.74
CA ASP A 356 -13.24 39.25 -12.16
C ASP A 356 -14.50 38.51 -12.64
N GLY A 357 -15.17 37.75 -11.75
CA GLY A 357 -16.37 36.99 -12.06
C GLY A 357 -16.12 35.89 -13.09
N LEU A 358 -15.01 35.16 -12.92
CA LEU A 358 -14.45 34.26 -13.93
C LEU A 358 -15.43 33.16 -14.35
N PRO A 359 -15.87 33.11 -15.63
CA PRO A 359 -16.75 32.05 -16.10
C PRO A 359 -16.10 30.67 -15.98
N SER A 360 -16.90 29.69 -15.58
CA SER A 360 -16.53 28.26 -15.44
C SER A 360 -15.73 27.69 -16.63
N HIS A 361 -16.05 28.11 -17.85
CA HIS A 361 -15.41 27.66 -19.10
C HIS A 361 -14.05 28.34 -19.38
N LYS A 362 -13.67 29.37 -18.61
CA LYS A 362 -12.39 30.11 -18.69
C LYS A 362 -11.41 29.80 -17.57
N ILE A 363 -11.80 28.99 -16.58
CA ILE A 363 -10.95 28.66 -15.42
C ILE A 363 -9.63 28.01 -15.87
N ARG A 364 -9.70 27.07 -16.83
CA ARG A 364 -8.52 26.43 -17.43
C ARG A 364 -7.53 27.44 -18.02
N GLU A 365 -8.00 28.34 -18.87
CA GLU A 365 -7.15 29.36 -19.53
C GLU A 365 -6.43 30.25 -18.51
N GLN A 366 -7.08 30.57 -17.38
CA GLN A 366 -6.47 31.35 -16.30
C GLN A 366 -5.42 30.56 -15.51
N LEU A 367 -5.68 29.29 -15.20
CA LEU A 367 -4.69 28.41 -14.57
C LEU A 367 -3.43 28.32 -15.43
N ASP A 368 -3.60 28.06 -16.73
CA ASP A 368 -2.50 27.92 -17.68
C ASP A 368 -1.71 29.24 -17.81
N ALA A 369 -2.41 30.38 -17.97
CA ALA A 369 -1.78 31.70 -18.09
C ALA A 369 -1.00 32.11 -16.83
N ILE A 370 -1.59 31.92 -15.65
CA ILE A 370 -0.98 32.34 -14.38
C ILE A 370 0.16 31.40 -13.98
N LEU A 371 0.05 30.10 -14.25
CA LEU A 371 1.15 29.16 -13.98
C LEU A 371 2.31 29.36 -14.97
N SER A 372 2.05 29.63 -16.25
CA SER A 372 3.12 29.87 -17.23
C SER A 372 4.04 31.02 -16.80
N THR A 373 3.46 32.08 -16.22
CA THR A 373 4.17 33.27 -15.71
C THR A 373 4.55 33.20 -14.22
N TYR A 374 4.20 32.13 -13.51
CA TYR A 374 4.55 31.96 -12.10
C TYR A 374 6.07 31.81 -11.91
N SER A 375 6.64 32.63 -11.05
CA SER A 375 8.04 32.59 -10.61
C SER A 375 8.11 32.08 -9.17
N SER A 376 8.98 31.11 -8.93
CA SER A 376 9.07 30.38 -7.65
C SER A 376 10.00 31.10 -6.67
N ILE A 377 9.44 31.58 -5.55
CA ILE A 377 10.21 32.23 -4.46
C ILE A 377 11.30 31.31 -3.91
N ASN A 378 11.09 29.99 -3.94
CA ASN A 378 12.07 29.00 -3.47
C ASN A 378 13.15 28.63 -4.52
N ARG A 379 13.01 29.05 -5.79
CA ARG A 379 13.93 28.63 -6.87
C ARG A 379 14.61 29.77 -7.62
N VAL A 380 14.11 31.01 -7.53
CA VAL A 380 14.81 32.18 -8.11
C VAL A 380 16.17 32.39 -7.43
N ILE A 381 17.18 32.75 -8.23
CA ILE A 381 18.57 32.98 -7.82
C ILE A 381 19.10 34.35 -8.24
N ASP A 382 18.33 35.10 -9.03
CA ASP A 382 18.65 36.45 -9.50
C ASP A 382 17.80 37.48 -8.72
N SER A 383 18.40 38.60 -8.31
CA SER A 383 17.72 39.62 -7.52
C SER A 383 16.59 40.30 -8.29
N GLY A 384 16.68 40.42 -9.61
CA GLY A 384 15.63 40.94 -10.47
C GLY A 384 14.41 40.01 -10.51
N ASP A 385 14.64 38.70 -10.62
CA ASP A 385 13.56 37.70 -10.53
C ASP A 385 12.93 37.64 -9.14
N MET A 386 13.71 37.71 -8.06
CA MET A 386 13.17 37.77 -6.69
C MET A 386 12.41 39.08 -6.44
N HIS A 387 12.89 40.22 -6.94
CA HIS A 387 12.15 41.48 -6.92
C HIS A 387 10.80 41.33 -7.62
N ASN A 388 10.76 40.75 -8.83
CA ASN A 388 9.50 40.48 -9.53
C ASN A 388 8.56 39.58 -8.72
N VAL A 389 9.07 38.58 -8.00
CA VAL A 389 8.27 37.75 -7.08
C VAL A 389 7.68 38.59 -5.95
N LEU A 390 8.49 39.40 -5.25
CA LEU A 390 8.04 40.25 -4.15
C LEU A 390 6.98 41.27 -4.60
N ILE A 391 7.16 41.92 -5.75
CA ILE A 391 6.19 42.86 -6.32
C ILE A 391 4.88 42.15 -6.70
N ASN A 392 4.93 40.94 -7.26
CA ASN A 392 3.71 40.16 -7.55
C ASN A 392 2.96 39.77 -6.27
N LEU A 393 3.67 39.33 -5.22
CA LEU A 393 3.05 39.02 -3.91
C LEU A 393 2.43 40.25 -3.28
N ARG A 394 3.13 41.40 -3.32
CA ARG A 394 2.63 42.68 -2.83
C ARG A 394 1.39 43.14 -3.59
N LEU A 395 1.36 42.99 -4.90
CA LEU A 395 0.20 43.31 -5.73
C LEU A 395 -1.02 42.47 -5.33
N ILE A 396 -0.84 41.15 -5.13
CA ILE A 396 -1.92 40.26 -4.70
C ILE A 396 -2.43 40.64 -3.29
N GLN A 397 -1.53 40.92 -2.34
CA GLN A 397 -1.90 41.42 -1.01
C GLN A 397 -2.77 42.68 -1.10
N LYS A 398 -2.34 43.65 -1.90
CA LYS A 398 -2.99 44.96 -2.05
C LYS A 398 -4.35 44.85 -2.73
N GLU A 399 -4.41 44.21 -3.89
CA GLU A 399 -5.65 44.04 -4.65
C GLU A 399 -6.70 43.22 -3.89
N SER A 400 -6.29 42.17 -3.15
CA SER A 400 -7.21 41.37 -2.32
C SER A 400 -7.69 42.12 -1.07
N THR A 401 -6.84 42.97 -0.49
CA THR A 401 -7.21 43.86 0.62
C THR A 401 -8.21 44.93 0.15
N ASP A 402 -7.98 45.56 -1.00
CA ASP A 402 -8.89 46.55 -1.59
C ASP A 402 -10.25 45.91 -1.94
N TYR A 403 -10.24 44.72 -2.56
CA TYR A 403 -11.46 43.93 -2.83
C TYR A 403 -12.25 43.61 -1.55
N ASN A 404 -11.56 43.25 -0.47
CA ASN A 404 -12.17 42.99 0.83
C ASN A 404 -12.68 44.24 1.54
N ASN A 405 -12.12 45.42 1.24
CA ASN A 405 -12.53 46.70 1.81
C ASN A 405 -13.69 47.36 1.06
N ASP A 406 -13.93 46.99 -0.19
CA ASP A 406 -15.10 47.44 -0.95
C ASP A 406 -16.41 47.06 -0.22
N PRO A 407 -17.32 48.01 0.06
CA PRO A 407 -18.58 47.74 0.74
C PRO A 407 -19.57 46.91 -0.08
N ASP A 408 -19.43 46.86 -1.41
CA ASP A 408 -20.31 46.10 -2.31
C ASP A 408 -19.84 44.63 -2.47
N THR A 409 -18.65 44.26 -1.98
CA THR A 409 -18.15 42.88 -1.98
C THR A 409 -18.92 41.99 -1.01
N ILE A 410 -19.72 41.07 -1.57
CA ILE A 410 -20.53 40.09 -0.82
C ILE A 410 -19.68 38.93 -0.30
N GLU A 411 -18.83 38.34 -1.15
CA GLU A 411 -17.97 37.21 -0.79
C GLU A 411 -16.51 37.64 -0.63
N LYS A 412 -16.08 37.82 0.61
CA LYS A 412 -14.71 38.27 0.93
C LYS A 412 -13.71 37.12 0.85
N MET A 413 -12.50 37.42 0.40
CA MET A 413 -11.34 36.54 0.55
C MET A 413 -10.91 36.50 2.02
N THR A 414 -10.26 35.41 2.44
CA THR A 414 -9.39 35.46 3.62
C THR A 414 -8.30 36.52 3.42
N PRO A 415 -7.84 37.23 4.46
CA PRO A 415 -6.69 38.12 4.34
C PRO A 415 -5.47 37.35 3.79
N PHE A 416 -4.71 37.98 2.89
CA PHE A 416 -3.48 37.38 2.39
C PHE A 416 -2.47 37.23 3.55
N SER A 417 -1.76 36.10 3.59
CA SER A 417 -0.98 35.69 4.76
C SER A 417 0.34 36.44 4.94
N LEU A 418 0.81 37.18 3.93
CA LEU A 418 1.99 38.04 4.02
C LEU A 418 1.57 39.51 4.19
N ASP A 419 2.26 40.20 5.09
CA ASP A 419 2.26 41.66 5.17
C ASP A 419 3.54 42.22 4.54
N LEU A 420 3.40 42.71 3.30
CA LEU A 420 4.47 43.31 2.52
C LEU A 420 4.29 44.83 2.38
N ASP A 421 3.46 45.50 3.21
CA ASP A 421 3.19 46.95 3.13
C ASP A 421 4.47 47.80 3.21
N LYS A 422 5.55 47.27 3.80
CA LYS A 422 6.88 47.91 3.90
C LYS A 422 7.62 48.06 2.56
N ILE A 423 7.12 47.47 1.47
CA ILE A 423 7.62 47.72 0.11
C ILE A 423 7.16 49.10 -0.41
N ASP A 424 5.91 49.50 -0.15
CA ASP A 424 5.32 50.75 -0.68
C ASP A 424 6.13 52.06 -0.40
N PRO A 425 6.84 52.23 0.74
CA PRO A 425 7.61 53.45 1.04
C PRO A 425 9.11 53.40 0.69
N ILE A 426 9.65 52.30 0.13
CA ILE A 426 11.08 52.19 -0.20
C ILE A 426 11.37 52.48 -1.68
N GLU A 427 12.60 52.93 -1.97
CA GLU A 427 13.06 53.20 -3.33
C GLU A 427 13.55 51.92 -4.02
N TYR A 428 13.55 51.90 -5.37
CA TYR A 428 13.93 50.72 -6.17
C TYR A 428 15.31 50.12 -5.83
N GLU A 429 16.29 50.96 -5.46
CA GLU A 429 17.61 50.47 -5.01
C GLU A 429 17.48 49.60 -3.75
N THR A 430 16.66 50.02 -2.79
CA THR A 430 16.35 49.27 -1.55
C THR A 430 15.45 48.06 -1.82
N GLU A 431 14.57 48.11 -2.83
CA GLU A 431 13.81 46.92 -3.26
C GLU A 431 14.73 45.83 -3.85
N GLN A 432 15.82 46.21 -4.52
CA GLN A 432 16.84 45.26 -4.99
C GLN A 432 17.68 44.71 -3.83
N GLU A 433 18.04 45.55 -2.84
CA GLU A 433 18.70 45.09 -1.61
C GLU A 433 17.83 44.09 -0.84
N LEU A 434 16.52 44.35 -0.71
CA LEU A 434 15.55 43.42 -0.12
C LEU A 434 15.45 42.12 -0.93
N ALA A 435 15.42 42.19 -2.26
CA ALA A 435 15.35 41.01 -3.11
C ALA A 435 16.61 40.13 -2.98
N GLN A 436 17.80 40.74 -2.91
CA GLN A 436 19.04 40.02 -2.64
C GLN A 436 19.05 39.44 -1.21
N TRP A 437 18.61 40.21 -0.22
CA TRP A 437 18.46 39.74 1.16
C TRP A 437 17.59 38.49 1.26
N MET A 438 16.43 38.47 0.60
CA MET A 438 15.55 37.30 0.56
C MET A 438 16.21 36.09 -0.13
N ILE A 439 17.13 36.28 -1.08
CA ILE A 439 17.90 35.16 -1.65
C ILE A 439 18.94 34.66 -0.65
N ASP A 440 19.71 35.57 -0.06
CA ASP A 440 20.83 35.26 0.84
C ASP A 440 20.38 34.65 2.18
N HIS A 441 19.15 34.95 2.61
CA HIS A 441 18.57 34.52 3.90
C HIS A 441 17.47 33.46 3.73
N ARG A 442 17.28 32.92 2.51
CA ARG A 442 16.40 31.77 2.28
C ARG A 442 17.07 30.50 2.84
N PRO A 443 16.37 29.66 3.64
CA PRO A 443 16.89 28.38 4.09
C PRO A 443 17.33 27.47 2.94
N GLU A 444 18.29 26.56 3.16
CA GLU A 444 18.76 25.63 2.11
C GLU A 444 17.63 24.77 1.50
N THR A 445 16.62 24.43 2.31
CA THR A 445 15.41 23.70 1.89
C THR A 445 14.34 24.57 1.23
N GLY A 446 14.56 25.88 1.13
CA GLY A 446 13.56 26.89 0.80
C GLY A 446 12.64 27.26 1.98
N TYR A 447 11.78 28.24 1.76
CA TYR A 447 10.73 28.59 2.72
C TYR A 447 9.69 27.47 2.80
N ALA A 448 9.41 26.99 4.01
CA ALA A 448 8.44 25.93 4.26
C ALA A 448 6.98 26.44 4.20
N ASP A 449 6.74 27.62 4.78
CA ASP A 449 5.42 28.22 4.97
C ASP A 449 5.47 29.75 4.81
N TYR A 450 4.31 30.40 4.98
CA TYR A 450 4.18 31.86 4.96
C TYR A 450 4.92 32.56 6.11
N GLN A 451 5.08 31.91 7.28
CA GLN A 451 5.75 32.50 8.43
C GLN A 451 7.25 32.67 8.14
N ALA A 452 7.91 31.65 7.55
CA ALA A 452 9.30 31.72 7.17
C ALA A 452 9.59 32.82 6.12
N ILE A 453 8.67 33.06 5.18
CA ILE A 453 8.76 34.17 4.22
C ILE A 453 8.65 35.51 4.96
N GLN A 454 7.63 35.65 5.81
CA GLN A 454 7.34 36.89 6.54
C GLN A 454 8.48 37.28 7.50
N GLU A 455 9.01 36.32 8.27
CA GLU A 455 10.13 36.54 9.19
C GLU A 455 11.38 37.04 8.46
N THR A 456 11.71 36.43 7.30
CA THR A 456 12.86 36.83 6.49
C THR A 456 12.68 38.24 5.91
N PHE A 457 11.47 38.56 5.44
CA PHE A 457 11.10 39.88 4.94
C PHE A 457 11.17 40.95 6.05
N ASP A 458 10.61 40.68 7.23
CA ASP A 458 10.58 41.63 8.34
C ASP A 458 11.96 41.91 8.94
N ALA A 459 12.86 40.92 8.93
CA ALA A 459 14.24 41.06 9.39
C ALA A 459 15.03 42.11 8.61
N PHE A 460 14.75 42.30 7.30
CA PHE A 460 15.37 43.35 6.49
C PHE A 460 15.06 44.77 7.02
N PHE A 461 13.81 44.99 7.43
CA PHE A 461 13.34 46.30 7.89
C PHE A 461 13.59 46.56 9.39
N ASN A 462 13.80 45.50 10.17
CA ASN A 462 14.19 45.57 11.57
C ASN A 462 15.50 44.80 11.81
N PRO A 463 16.64 45.27 11.24
CA PRO A 463 17.91 44.61 11.41
C PRO A 463 18.32 44.69 12.89
N VAL A 464 18.51 43.52 13.51
CA VAL A 464 18.85 43.34 14.92
C VAL A 464 20.17 44.05 15.21
N LYS A 465 20.12 45.16 15.97
CA LYS A 465 21.29 46.06 16.16
C LYS A 465 22.18 45.63 17.31
N ASP A 466 21.59 44.95 18.29
CA ASP A 466 22.28 44.40 19.45
C ASP A 466 21.63 43.06 19.80
N PRO A 467 22.00 41.97 19.10
CA PRO A 467 21.35 40.67 19.26
C PRO A 467 21.46 40.11 20.68
N LEU A 468 22.51 40.46 21.42
CA LEU A 468 22.67 40.08 22.82
C LEU A 468 21.61 40.76 23.71
N LYS A 469 21.42 42.07 23.53
CA LYS A 469 20.38 42.82 24.26
C LYS A 469 18.97 42.36 23.89
N GLU A 470 18.71 42.13 22.61
CA GLU A 470 17.42 41.66 22.13
C GLU A 470 17.13 40.24 22.64
N LEU A 471 18.13 39.35 22.72
CA LEU A 471 17.98 38.01 23.30
C LEU A 471 17.74 38.07 24.82
N ASN A 472 18.41 38.97 25.55
CA ASN A 472 18.13 39.19 26.97
C ASN A 472 16.70 39.72 27.20
N THR A 473 16.21 40.59 26.32
CA THR A 473 14.82 41.06 26.34
C THR A 473 13.85 39.90 26.08
N ALA A 474 14.04 39.15 24.99
CA ALA A 474 13.24 37.98 24.63
C ALA A 474 13.18 36.94 25.77
N LYS A 475 14.32 36.70 26.43
CA LYS A 475 14.43 35.84 27.61
C LYS A 475 13.65 36.37 28.82
N SER A 476 13.69 37.68 29.07
CA SER A 476 12.93 38.30 30.17
C SER A 476 11.41 38.30 29.93
N GLU A 477 11.00 38.19 28.67
CA GLU A 477 9.60 38.10 28.22
C GLU A 477 9.12 36.64 28.04
N GLU A 478 9.98 35.64 28.33
CA GLU A 478 9.73 34.21 28.11
C GLU A 478 9.38 33.85 26.64
N ASN A 479 9.87 34.65 25.68
CA ASN A 479 9.54 34.53 24.26
C ASN A 479 10.52 33.61 23.50
N VAL A 480 10.27 32.31 23.59
CA VAL A 480 11.08 31.24 22.95
C VAL A 480 11.26 31.45 21.45
N LYS A 481 10.22 31.89 20.73
CA LYS A 481 10.28 32.10 19.27
C LYS A 481 11.25 33.20 18.89
N ASN A 482 11.24 34.33 19.61
CA ASN A 482 12.21 35.40 19.40
C ASN A 482 13.63 34.95 19.79
N VAL A 483 13.80 34.16 20.87
CA VAL A 483 15.09 33.54 21.20
C VAL A 483 15.60 32.65 20.06
N LEU A 484 14.74 31.84 19.44
CA LEU A 484 15.10 30.97 18.30
C LEU A 484 15.47 31.79 17.05
N GLN A 485 14.67 32.80 16.69
CA GLN A 485 14.97 33.71 15.57
C GLN A 485 16.33 34.39 15.76
N LEU A 486 16.61 34.89 16.97
CA LEU A 486 17.89 35.50 17.31
C LEU A 486 19.04 34.48 17.26
N ILE A 487 18.86 33.26 17.75
CA ILE A 487 19.88 32.19 17.62
C ILE A 487 20.27 31.93 16.16
N LYS A 488 19.28 31.98 15.26
CA LYS A 488 19.45 31.74 13.82
C LYS A 488 19.89 32.98 13.02
N LEU A 489 20.15 34.10 13.69
CA LEU A 489 20.63 35.33 13.05
C LEU A 489 22.03 35.09 12.41
N PRO A 490 22.18 35.26 11.08
CA PRO A 490 23.45 35.03 10.41
C PRO A 490 24.59 35.87 10.99
N GLU A 491 25.80 35.32 10.92
CA GLU A 491 27.05 35.90 11.47
C GLU A 491 27.08 36.14 12.99
N TRP A 492 25.94 36.06 13.72
CA TRP A 492 25.92 36.29 15.15
C TRP A 492 26.32 35.07 16.00
N LEU A 493 25.78 33.88 15.76
CA LEU A 493 26.18 32.64 16.45
C LEU A 493 26.71 31.60 15.48
N ASP A 494 27.67 30.81 15.94
CA ASP A 494 28.19 29.67 15.20
C ASP A 494 27.24 28.48 15.51
N LEU A 495 26.29 28.22 14.62
CA LEU A 495 25.33 27.12 14.79
C LEU A 495 26.05 25.75 14.81
N PRO A 496 25.69 24.82 15.71
CA PRO A 496 26.20 23.46 15.68
C PRO A 496 25.89 22.74 14.36
N GLU A 497 26.82 21.90 13.89
CA GLU A 497 26.61 21.07 12.70
C GLU A 497 25.38 20.17 12.90
N GLY A 498 24.43 20.23 11.96
CA GLY A 498 23.14 19.52 12.05
C GLY A 498 22.01 20.27 12.77
N PHE A 499 22.25 21.45 13.36
CA PHE A 499 21.19 22.24 14.02
C PHE A 499 20.03 22.58 13.06
N GLU A 500 20.33 22.98 11.84
CA GLU A 500 19.31 23.33 10.84
C GLU A 500 18.52 22.11 10.32
N SER A 501 19.06 20.90 10.52
CA SER A 501 18.40 19.64 10.13
C SER A 501 17.41 19.13 11.18
N LEU A 502 17.37 19.73 12.38
CA LEU A 502 16.38 19.45 13.41
C LEU A 502 14.98 19.90 12.98
N GLN A 503 13.94 19.21 13.46
CA GLN A 503 12.55 19.63 13.29
C GLN A 503 12.28 20.97 14.01
N PRO A 504 11.27 21.76 13.60
CA PRO A 504 10.96 23.05 14.23
C PRO A 504 10.77 22.96 15.75
N GLU A 505 10.08 21.92 16.23
CA GLU A 505 9.86 21.66 17.66
C GLU A 505 11.15 21.34 18.41
N GLU A 506 12.09 20.64 17.78
CA GLU A 506 13.41 20.31 18.33
C GLU A 506 14.29 21.57 18.40
N GLN A 507 14.23 22.45 17.39
CA GLN A 507 14.89 23.76 17.41
C GLN A 507 14.32 24.66 18.53
N GLU A 508 13.00 24.67 18.73
CA GLU A 508 12.36 25.39 19.86
C GLU A 508 12.81 24.85 21.23
N ILE A 509 13.04 23.53 21.39
CA ILE A 509 13.59 22.98 22.63
C ILE A 509 15.01 23.49 22.88
N VAL A 510 15.88 23.56 21.86
CA VAL A 510 17.23 24.11 22.04
C VAL A 510 17.16 25.60 22.43
N ALA A 511 16.27 26.39 21.81
CA ALA A 511 16.04 27.78 22.17
C ALA A 511 15.49 27.95 23.61
N GLN A 512 14.60 27.05 24.04
CA GLN A 512 14.10 26.98 25.43
C GLN A 512 15.23 26.72 26.43
N VAL A 513 16.22 25.87 26.09
CA VAL A 513 17.43 25.70 26.91
C VAL A 513 18.23 27.00 26.94
N VAL A 514 18.53 27.64 25.81
CA VAL A 514 19.25 28.93 25.78
C VAL A 514 18.53 30.00 26.62
N MET A 515 17.20 30.03 26.60
CA MET A 515 16.41 30.96 27.40
C MET A 515 16.50 30.70 28.92
N THR A 516 16.57 29.44 29.33
CA THR A 516 16.51 29.02 30.76
C THR A 516 17.86 28.65 31.39
N PHE A 517 18.92 28.59 30.59
CA PHE A 517 20.26 28.17 31.01
C PHE A 517 20.86 29.04 32.12
N VAL A 518 20.55 30.35 32.12
CA VAL A 518 20.83 31.28 33.23
C VAL A 518 19.52 31.79 33.83
N PRO A 519 19.44 32.09 35.14
CA PRO A 519 18.20 32.54 35.79
C PRO A 519 17.55 33.73 35.08
N SER A 520 16.22 33.84 35.12
CA SER A 520 15.48 34.93 34.48
C SER A 520 15.94 36.33 34.94
N SER A 521 16.41 36.45 36.17
CA SER A 521 16.98 37.67 36.77
C SER A 521 18.43 38.01 36.35
N TYR A 522 19.07 37.21 35.49
CA TYR A 522 20.44 37.44 35.01
C TYR A 522 20.48 37.53 33.48
N ASP A 523 21.02 38.63 32.97
CA ASP A 523 21.28 38.84 31.56
C ASP A 523 22.57 38.14 31.13
N TYR A 524 22.60 37.57 29.93
CA TYR A 524 23.85 37.17 29.29
C TYR A 524 24.76 38.37 29.06
N GLN A 525 26.02 38.24 29.45
CA GLN A 525 27.02 39.30 29.39
C GLN A 525 27.83 39.29 28.09
N SER A 526 27.79 38.21 27.30
CA SER A 526 28.53 38.11 26.04
C SER A 526 27.95 37.09 25.04
N LYS A 527 28.31 37.23 23.75
CA LYS A 527 28.11 36.20 22.71
C LYS A 527 28.62 34.82 23.17
N ALA A 528 29.74 34.76 23.90
CA ALA A 528 30.35 33.51 24.32
C ALA A 528 29.48 32.72 25.32
N GLU A 529 28.76 33.41 26.22
CA GLU A 529 27.83 32.77 27.15
C GLU A 529 26.61 32.19 26.42
N VAL A 530 26.03 32.94 25.48
CA VAL A 530 24.92 32.48 24.62
C VAL A 530 25.35 31.29 23.75
N GLN A 531 26.52 31.39 23.11
CA GLN A 531 27.10 30.33 22.28
C GLN A 531 27.35 29.03 23.06
N TYR A 532 27.74 29.15 24.33
CA TYR A 532 27.95 28.01 25.21
C TYR A 532 26.61 27.38 25.64
N ALA A 533 25.60 28.19 25.98
CA ALA A 533 24.25 27.71 26.25
C ALA A 533 23.62 26.99 25.04
N LEU A 534 23.85 27.50 23.82
CA LEU A 534 23.39 26.88 22.57
C LEU A 534 23.99 25.49 22.37
N LYS A 535 25.31 25.35 22.55
CA LYS A 535 26.00 24.05 22.45
C LYS A 535 25.52 23.06 23.52
N MET A 536 25.31 23.53 24.74
CA MET A 536 24.74 22.74 25.84
C MET A 536 23.34 22.21 25.54
N GLY A 537 22.45 23.07 25.03
CA GLY A 537 21.10 22.68 24.63
C GLY A 537 21.10 21.69 23.46
N PHE A 538 21.90 21.96 22.43
CA PHE A 538 22.02 21.10 21.25
C PHE A 538 22.50 19.68 21.60
N GLU A 539 23.61 19.52 22.32
CA GLU A 539 24.11 18.18 22.69
C GLU A 539 23.13 17.42 23.61
N GLY A 540 22.38 18.12 24.47
CA GLY A 540 21.33 17.52 25.29
C GLY A 540 20.14 17.01 24.48
N VAL A 541 19.66 17.79 23.50
CA VAL A 541 18.59 17.37 22.57
C VAL A 541 19.07 16.24 21.65
N MET A 542 20.27 16.37 21.09
CA MET A 542 20.87 15.33 20.23
C MET A 542 21.01 14.01 20.97
N ALA A 543 21.47 14.00 22.23
CA ALA A 543 21.49 12.79 23.05
C ALA A 543 20.08 12.20 23.20
N ALA A 544 19.09 13.02 23.57
CA ALA A 544 17.70 12.57 23.75
C ALA A 544 17.05 11.98 22.49
N LEU A 545 17.48 12.42 21.30
CA LEU A 545 17.01 11.90 20.01
C LEU A 545 17.64 10.54 19.62
N GLN A 546 18.77 10.14 20.21
CA GLN A 546 19.46 8.92 19.80
C GLN A 546 18.84 7.64 20.39
N THR A 547 18.36 6.78 19.49
CA THR A 547 18.00 5.39 19.82
C THR A 547 19.22 4.46 19.84
N ASP A 548 20.29 4.80 19.10
CA ASP A 548 21.55 4.05 19.09
C ASP A 548 22.36 4.30 20.39
N PRO A 549 22.75 3.25 21.14
CA PRO A 549 23.50 3.40 22.39
C PRO A 549 24.86 4.08 22.27
N LEU A 550 25.55 3.93 21.15
CA LEU A 550 26.89 4.49 20.95
C LEU A 550 26.80 5.98 20.61
N LEU A 551 25.87 6.37 19.73
CA LEU A 551 25.63 7.77 19.41
C LEU A 551 25.04 8.53 20.62
N PHE A 552 24.13 7.92 21.37
CA PHE A 552 23.64 8.45 22.65
C PHE A 552 24.80 8.74 23.61
N GLN A 553 25.70 7.76 23.79
CA GLN A 553 26.87 7.93 24.65
C GLN A 553 27.83 9.03 24.14
N GLN A 554 28.04 9.16 22.82
CA GLN A 554 28.88 10.22 22.26
C GLN A 554 28.32 11.61 22.58
N HIS A 555 27.04 11.87 22.27
CA HIS A 555 26.40 13.16 22.58
C HIS A 555 26.35 13.44 24.08
N LEU A 556 26.07 12.44 24.92
CA LEU A 556 26.06 12.63 26.37
C LEU A 556 27.47 12.88 26.96
N ILE A 557 28.52 12.30 26.38
CA ILE A 557 29.92 12.61 26.73
C ILE A 557 30.27 14.03 26.28
N SER A 558 29.86 14.46 25.08
CA SER A 558 30.01 15.85 24.62
C SER A 558 29.30 16.83 25.56
N PHE A 559 28.05 16.53 25.93
CA PHE A 559 27.26 17.30 26.89
C PHE A 559 27.98 17.44 28.24
N TYR A 560 28.37 16.33 28.88
CA TYR A 560 29.06 16.40 30.16
C TYR A 560 30.49 16.99 30.07
N SER A 561 31.14 16.88 28.91
CA SER A 561 32.40 17.58 28.61
C SER A 561 32.18 19.09 28.57
N LEU A 562 31.11 19.57 27.95
CA LEU A 562 30.73 20.99 28.00
C LEU A 562 30.42 21.41 29.44
N VAL A 563 29.60 20.66 30.19
CA VAL A 563 29.33 20.92 31.63
C VAL A 563 30.63 21.08 32.43
N SER A 564 31.65 20.25 32.18
CA SER A 564 32.96 20.36 32.84
C SER A 564 33.67 21.71 32.60
N GLN A 565 33.33 22.41 31.51
CA GLN A 565 33.91 23.68 31.08
C GLN A 565 33.09 24.92 31.51
N ALA A 566 31.93 24.76 32.16
CA ALA A 566 31.03 25.87 32.53
C ALA A 566 31.72 27.06 33.20
N ASN A 567 32.70 26.81 34.08
CA ASN A 567 33.47 27.82 34.80
C ASN A 567 34.38 28.69 33.91
N GLN A 568 34.62 28.30 32.66
CA GLN A 568 35.43 29.06 31.69
C GLN A 568 34.61 30.08 30.91
N TYR A 569 33.30 29.86 30.80
CA TYR A 569 32.41 30.64 29.94
C TYR A 569 31.40 31.47 30.73
N ILE A 570 30.91 30.99 31.89
CA ILE A 570 29.85 31.66 32.65
C ILE A 570 30.43 32.62 33.71
N SER A 571 30.04 33.90 33.64
CA SER A 571 30.43 34.93 34.62
C SER A 571 29.55 34.96 35.88
N TYR A 572 28.44 34.21 35.90
CA TYR A 572 27.44 34.24 36.97
C TYR A 572 27.91 33.51 38.25
N PRO A 573 27.95 34.19 39.42
CA PRO A 573 28.54 33.64 40.65
C PRO A 573 27.70 32.58 41.37
N ASP A 574 26.43 32.36 40.98
CA ASP A 574 25.52 31.41 41.64
C ASP A 574 25.02 30.29 40.70
N THR A 575 25.88 29.83 39.80
CA THR A 575 25.65 28.60 38.99
C THR A 575 25.86 27.32 39.80
N GLY A 576 25.58 27.34 41.12
CA GLY A 576 25.98 26.30 42.09
C GLY A 576 25.70 24.88 41.62
N GLY A 577 24.51 24.63 41.04
CA GLY A 577 24.17 23.33 40.44
C GLY A 577 25.13 22.90 39.33
N VAL A 578 25.26 23.68 38.25
CA VAL A 578 26.10 23.32 37.09
C VAL A 578 27.58 23.20 37.48
N GLN A 579 28.09 24.06 38.37
CA GLN A 579 29.48 23.97 38.84
C GLN A 579 29.75 22.74 39.72
N ILE A 580 28.80 22.32 40.56
CA ILE A 580 28.89 21.08 41.35
C ILE A 580 28.87 19.87 40.41
N VAL A 581 27.93 19.83 39.47
CA VAL A 581 27.78 18.76 38.47
C VAL A 581 29.03 18.64 37.59
N SER A 582 29.60 19.78 37.16
CA SER A 582 30.88 19.92 36.46
C SER A 582 32.05 19.29 37.20
N GLN A 583 32.26 19.67 38.47
CA GLN A 583 33.33 19.12 39.30
C GLN A 583 33.14 17.63 39.61
N LYS A 584 31.88 17.16 39.70
CA LYS A 584 31.55 15.77 39.94
C LYS A 584 31.91 14.89 38.74
N TYR A 585 31.44 15.23 37.53
CA TYR A 585 31.77 14.45 36.33
C TYR A 585 33.28 14.39 36.04
N ALA A 586 34.01 15.47 36.34
CA ALA A 586 35.46 15.49 36.19
C ALA A 586 36.18 14.44 37.05
N LYS A 587 35.64 14.09 38.23
CA LYS A 587 36.19 13.10 39.16
C LYS A 587 35.79 11.65 38.87
N LEU A 588 34.61 11.45 38.26
CA LEU A 588 34.08 10.11 37.96
C LEU A 588 35.08 9.26 37.17
N SER A 589 35.22 7.99 37.58
CA SER A 589 36.06 7.00 36.92
C SER A 589 35.48 6.59 35.55
N SER A 590 36.24 5.85 34.74
CA SER A 590 35.76 5.40 33.43
C SER A 590 34.51 4.50 33.52
N VAL A 591 34.44 3.63 34.52
CA VAL A 591 33.29 2.74 34.72
C VAL A 591 32.08 3.51 35.27
N ASP A 592 32.29 4.51 36.13
CA ASP A 592 31.21 5.38 36.62
C ASP A 592 30.59 6.19 35.46
N LYS A 593 31.43 6.72 34.55
CA LYS A 593 30.98 7.45 33.35
C LYS A 593 30.16 6.56 32.41
N GLN A 594 30.57 5.30 32.22
CA GLN A 594 29.79 4.33 31.45
C GLN A 594 28.45 4.01 32.15
N LEU A 595 28.46 3.84 33.48
CA LEU A 595 27.26 3.49 34.23
C LEU A 595 26.22 4.61 34.22
N ILE A 596 26.62 5.86 34.47
CA ILE A 596 25.69 6.99 34.38
C ILE A 596 25.16 7.17 32.95
N SER A 597 25.99 7.02 31.92
CA SER A 597 25.49 7.11 30.53
C SER A 597 24.51 6.00 30.19
N TYR A 598 24.69 4.78 30.72
CA TYR A 598 23.70 3.72 30.60
C TYR A 598 22.39 4.08 31.32
N ILE A 599 22.44 4.56 32.55
CA ILE A 599 21.25 4.98 33.32
C ILE A 599 20.52 6.13 32.60
N ALA A 600 21.26 7.11 32.07
CA ALA A 600 20.71 8.22 31.28
C ALA A 600 19.98 7.72 30.03
N GLN A 601 20.56 6.75 29.32
CA GLN A 601 19.91 6.16 28.14
C GLN A 601 18.60 5.47 28.51
N ARG A 602 18.56 4.77 29.65
CA ARG A 602 17.33 4.12 30.13
C ARG A 602 16.27 5.14 30.57
N PHE A 603 16.69 6.19 31.26
CA PHE A 603 15.82 7.29 31.66
C PHE A 603 15.19 8.00 30.46
N SER A 604 15.95 8.21 29.38
CA SER A 604 15.44 8.78 28.12
C SER A 604 14.62 7.82 27.24
N GLN A 605 14.50 6.55 27.62
CA GLN A 605 13.67 5.54 26.97
C GLN A 605 12.40 5.21 27.77
N ASP A 606 12.11 5.95 28.84
CA ASP A 606 10.88 5.81 29.62
C ASP A 606 9.73 6.58 28.94
N ASP A 607 8.51 6.06 29.00
CA ASP A 607 7.32 6.67 28.36
C ASP A 607 6.97 8.04 28.99
N ASP A 608 7.36 8.26 30.25
CA ASP A 608 7.18 9.54 30.96
C ASP A 608 8.29 10.57 30.65
N PHE A 609 9.31 10.24 29.85
CA PHE A 609 10.41 11.16 29.53
C PHE A 609 10.00 12.22 28.49
N VAL A 610 9.97 13.49 28.91
CA VAL A 610 9.68 14.61 28.03
C VAL A 610 10.98 15.24 27.51
N MET A 611 11.19 15.21 26.19
CA MET A 611 12.43 15.68 25.54
C MET A 611 12.82 17.11 25.92
N LYS A 612 11.86 18.02 26.13
CA LYS A 612 12.12 19.41 26.55
C LYS A 612 12.86 19.50 27.90
N ASP A 613 12.68 18.49 28.75
CA ASP A 613 13.24 18.42 30.09
C ASP A 613 14.57 17.64 30.12
N ALA A 614 15.02 17.09 28.98
CA ALA A 614 16.24 16.28 28.85
C ALA A 614 17.49 16.97 29.42
N TYR A 615 17.67 18.26 29.10
CA TYR A 615 18.76 19.09 29.60
C TYR A 615 18.83 19.10 31.13
N ILE A 616 17.69 19.34 31.79
CA ILE A 616 17.59 19.37 33.25
C ILE A 616 17.72 17.95 33.82
N GLY A 617 17.11 16.97 33.16
CA GLY A 617 17.18 15.54 33.51
C GLY A 617 18.61 15.02 33.59
N TYR A 618 19.44 15.25 32.56
CA TYR A 618 20.83 14.79 32.56
C TYR A 618 21.72 15.49 33.61
N LEU A 619 21.45 16.76 33.91
CA LEU A 619 22.13 17.48 35.00
C LEU A 619 21.71 16.95 36.38
N MET A 620 20.41 16.74 36.61
CA MET A 620 19.88 16.20 37.86
C MET A 620 20.32 14.76 38.10
N LEU A 621 20.31 13.92 37.06
CA LEU A 621 20.82 12.56 37.12
C LEU A 621 22.30 12.55 37.53
N LEU A 622 23.14 13.38 36.92
CA LEU A 622 24.55 13.49 37.32
C LEU A 622 24.73 14.08 38.72
N LEU A 623 23.91 15.04 39.13
CA LEU A 623 23.92 15.58 40.49
C LEU A 623 23.61 14.49 41.53
N GLN A 624 22.67 13.59 41.24
CA GLN A 624 22.24 12.51 42.15
C GLN A 624 23.07 11.22 42.03
N TYR A 625 23.68 10.96 40.86
CA TYR A 625 24.39 9.71 40.55
C TYR A 625 25.47 9.36 41.60
N PRO A 626 25.43 8.18 42.24
CA PRO A 626 26.41 7.79 43.24
C PRO A 626 27.53 6.95 42.60
N PRO A 627 28.77 7.45 42.56
CA PRO A 627 29.91 6.71 42.03
C PRO A 627 30.28 5.50 42.91
N ILE A 628 30.73 4.41 42.29
CA ILE A 628 31.20 3.21 43.00
C ILE A 628 32.66 3.34 43.46
N ASN A 629 33.45 4.19 42.78
CA ASN A 629 34.89 4.34 43.03
C ASN A 629 35.27 5.47 44.00
N GLU A 630 34.39 6.43 44.29
CA GLU A 630 34.68 7.52 45.25
C GLU A 630 34.42 7.20 46.75
N PRO A 631 33.44 6.37 47.16
CA PRO A 631 33.12 6.13 48.57
C PRO A 631 34.33 5.74 49.42
N ALA A 632 34.51 6.42 50.56
CA ALA A 632 35.62 6.20 51.49
C ALA A 632 35.16 5.47 52.78
N THR A 633 33.86 5.46 53.05
CA THR A 633 33.23 4.85 54.22
C THR A 633 32.18 3.79 53.83
N PRO A 634 31.92 2.78 54.69
CA PRO A 634 30.87 1.79 54.43
C PRO A 634 29.48 2.41 54.23
N GLU A 635 29.17 3.53 54.87
CA GLU A 635 27.89 4.25 54.70
C GLU A 635 27.73 4.79 53.26
N GLU A 636 28.74 5.49 52.74
CA GLU A 636 28.76 6.00 51.36
C GLU A 636 28.73 4.87 50.32
N MET A 637 29.45 3.78 50.57
CA MET A 637 29.48 2.62 49.67
C MET A 637 28.15 1.88 49.69
N LEU A 638 27.53 1.70 50.85
CA LEU A 638 26.20 1.10 50.97
C LEU A 638 25.14 1.94 50.25
N GLY A 639 25.15 3.26 50.43
CA GLY A 639 24.25 4.18 49.71
C GLY A 639 24.41 4.08 48.18
N SER A 640 25.65 3.92 47.72
CA SER A 640 25.96 3.76 46.29
C SER A 640 25.45 2.42 45.73
N LEU A 641 25.67 1.31 46.45
CA LEU A 641 25.13 -0.01 46.11
C LEU A 641 23.60 -0.02 46.10
N GLN A 642 22.96 0.65 47.07
CA GLN A 642 21.49 0.75 47.18
C GLN A 642 20.88 1.54 46.01
N MET A 643 21.38 2.74 45.72
CA MET A 643 20.89 3.55 44.60
C MET A 643 21.12 2.89 43.23
N ILE A 644 22.28 2.24 43.01
CA ILE A 644 22.52 1.48 41.77
C ILE A 644 21.55 0.30 41.66
N TYR A 645 21.23 -0.36 42.77
CA TYR A 645 20.21 -1.41 42.81
C TYR A 645 18.79 -0.89 42.57
N GLU A 646 18.45 0.32 43.03
CA GLU A 646 17.16 0.96 42.71
C GLU A 646 17.06 1.26 41.20
N TYR A 647 18.11 1.78 40.57
CA TYR A 647 18.17 1.96 39.12
C TYR A 647 18.09 0.63 38.35
N GLN A 648 18.78 -0.43 38.81
CA GLN A 648 18.64 -1.78 38.27
C GLN A 648 17.18 -2.23 38.34
N HIS A 649 16.58 -2.17 39.53
CA HIS A 649 15.24 -2.70 39.79
C HIS A 649 14.17 -1.97 38.97
N SER A 650 14.22 -0.64 38.91
CA SER A 650 13.32 0.18 38.10
C SER A 650 13.51 -0.09 36.60
N SER A 651 14.76 -0.12 36.11
CA SER A 651 15.04 -0.35 34.69
C SER A 651 14.62 -1.74 34.21
N GLU A 652 14.85 -2.78 35.01
CA GLU A 652 14.43 -4.15 34.67
C GLU A 652 12.93 -4.39 34.86
N ALA A 653 12.25 -3.65 35.75
CA ALA A 653 10.79 -3.68 35.85
C ALA A 653 10.13 -3.10 34.58
N ASN A 654 10.64 -1.97 34.09
CA ASN A 654 10.12 -1.31 32.88
C ASN A 654 10.54 -2.05 31.59
N THR A 655 11.68 -2.75 31.59
CA THR A 655 12.18 -3.48 30.40
C THR A 655 12.77 -4.88 30.73
N PRO A 656 11.93 -5.88 31.04
CA PRO A 656 12.39 -7.18 31.57
C PRO A 656 13.40 -7.95 30.71
N ASP A 657 13.34 -7.77 29.38
CA ASP A 657 14.21 -8.47 28.42
C ASP A 657 15.62 -7.85 28.29
N LYS A 658 15.85 -6.62 28.80
CA LYS A 658 17.13 -5.92 28.73
C LYS A 658 17.74 -5.80 30.13
N LYS A 659 18.65 -6.70 30.49
CA LYS A 659 19.34 -6.70 31.79
C LYS A 659 20.20 -5.47 32.04
N PHE A 660 20.28 -5.06 33.30
CA PHE A 660 21.20 -4.02 33.77
C PHE A 660 22.65 -4.54 33.75
N PRO A 661 23.69 -3.69 33.60
CA PRO A 661 25.08 -4.15 33.48
C PRO A 661 25.69 -4.73 34.77
N LEU A 662 25.02 -4.52 35.91
CA LEU A 662 25.36 -5.02 37.24
C LEU A 662 24.15 -5.74 37.83
N ASP A 663 24.35 -6.84 38.55
CA ASP A 663 23.30 -7.53 39.29
C ASP A 663 23.55 -7.48 40.81
N PHE A 664 22.89 -6.52 41.45
CA PHE A 664 22.87 -6.35 42.90
C PHE A 664 21.61 -6.94 43.55
N GLY A 665 20.85 -7.79 42.85
CA GLY A 665 19.63 -8.43 43.36
C GLY A 665 19.80 -9.19 44.68
N LYS A 666 21.03 -9.62 45.01
CA LYS A 666 21.35 -10.24 46.31
C LYS A 666 21.23 -9.28 47.50
N LEU A 667 21.22 -7.96 47.32
CA LEU A 667 20.94 -6.99 48.38
C LEU A 667 19.58 -7.24 49.05
N ALA A 668 18.58 -7.68 48.27
CA ALA A 668 17.26 -8.05 48.78
C ALA A 668 17.29 -9.21 49.82
N THR A 669 18.35 -10.03 49.80
CA THR A 669 18.52 -11.15 50.75
C THR A 669 19.05 -10.72 52.12
N ILE A 670 19.56 -9.49 52.25
CA ILE A 670 20.17 -8.94 53.47
C ILE A 670 19.54 -7.62 53.94
N THR A 671 18.46 -7.15 53.31
CA THR A 671 17.80 -5.86 53.62
C THR A 671 17.38 -5.70 55.08
N SER A 672 17.07 -6.79 55.78
CA SER A 672 16.70 -6.79 57.20
C SER A 672 17.88 -7.00 58.17
N ASN A 673 19.12 -6.92 57.67
CA ASN A 673 20.33 -7.18 58.44
C ASN A 673 21.39 -6.09 58.16
N GLU A 674 21.24 -4.97 58.86
CA GLU A 674 22.12 -3.79 58.79
C GLU A 674 23.60 -4.18 58.93
N THR A 675 23.94 -5.07 59.87
CA THR A 675 25.32 -5.55 60.07
C THR A 675 25.88 -6.26 58.83
N LYS A 676 25.08 -7.05 58.11
CA LYS A 676 25.52 -7.67 56.84
C LYS A 676 25.64 -6.66 55.71
N GLN A 677 24.81 -5.64 55.67
CA GLN A 677 24.89 -4.57 54.68
C GLN A 677 26.16 -3.74 54.87
N GLU A 678 26.48 -3.36 56.12
CA GLU A 678 27.73 -2.69 56.48
C GLU A 678 28.96 -3.57 56.16
N GLN A 679 28.90 -4.87 56.45
CA GLN A 679 29.97 -5.83 56.10
C GLN A 679 30.17 -5.95 54.58
N LEU A 680 29.11 -5.96 53.77
CA LEU A 680 29.21 -5.95 52.31
C LEU A 680 29.84 -4.64 51.81
N ALA A 681 29.44 -3.50 52.36
CA ALA A 681 29.98 -2.22 51.95
C ALA A 681 31.46 -2.07 52.33
N GLN A 682 31.87 -2.50 53.54
CA GLN A 682 33.28 -2.59 53.92
C GLN A 682 34.05 -3.57 53.03
N TRP A 683 33.48 -4.74 52.71
CA TRP A 683 34.07 -5.70 51.78
C TRP A 683 34.35 -5.09 50.40
N MET A 684 33.38 -4.34 49.84
CA MET A 684 33.52 -3.62 48.57
C MET A 684 34.52 -2.45 48.63
N ILE A 685 34.91 -1.97 49.81
CA ILE A 685 36.01 -1.00 49.98
C ILE A 685 37.34 -1.74 50.08
N ASP A 686 37.43 -2.78 50.93
CA ASP A 686 38.65 -3.55 51.20
C ASP A 686 39.19 -4.29 49.96
N HIS A 687 38.31 -4.64 49.02
CA HIS A 687 38.65 -5.37 47.80
C HIS A 687 38.64 -4.49 46.54
N ARG A 688 38.40 -3.18 46.67
CA ARG A 688 38.54 -2.23 45.56
C ARG A 688 40.03 -2.04 45.24
N PRO A 689 40.48 -2.18 43.97
CA PRO A 689 41.87 -1.92 43.61
C PRO A 689 42.30 -0.48 43.90
N GLU A 690 43.60 -0.22 44.07
CA GLU A 690 44.13 1.15 44.28
C GLU A 690 43.77 2.12 43.15
N THR A 691 43.57 1.61 41.93
CA THR A 691 43.11 2.36 40.75
C THR A 691 41.59 2.52 40.66
N GLY A 692 40.84 2.00 41.63
CA GLY A 692 39.40 1.74 41.51
C GLY A 692 39.09 0.49 40.69
N TYR A 693 37.80 0.11 40.69
CA TYR A 693 37.25 -0.86 39.76
C TYR A 693 37.37 -0.36 38.31
N ALA A 694 37.89 -1.20 37.42
CA ALA A 694 38.15 -0.81 36.03
C ALA A 694 36.94 -0.92 35.11
N ASP A 695 36.04 -1.88 35.37
CA ASP A 695 34.90 -2.24 34.54
C ASP A 695 33.79 -2.90 35.39
N TYR A 696 32.65 -3.22 34.76
CA TYR A 696 31.52 -3.87 35.43
C TYR A 696 31.84 -5.29 35.94
N GLN A 697 32.74 -6.02 35.28
CA GLN A 697 33.11 -7.38 35.70
C GLN A 697 33.83 -7.34 37.05
N ALA A 698 34.79 -6.43 37.23
CA ALA A 698 35.50 -6.26 38.49
C ALA A 698 34.57 -5.88 39.66
N ILE A 699 33.55 -5.05 39.41
CA ILE A 699 32.52 -4.69 40.40
C ILE A 699 31.68 -5.94 40.75
N GLN A 700 31.16 -6.63 39.73
CA GLN A 700 30.26 -7.77 39.90
C GLN A 700 30.94 -8.94 40.60
N GLU A 701 32.16 -9.31 40.19
CA GLU A 701 32.94 -10.39 40.81
C GLU A 701 33.19 -10.12 42.30
N THR A 702 33.51 -8.87 42.65
CA THR A 702 33.78 -8.48 44.04
C THR A 702 32.51 -8.52 44.90
N PHE A 703 31.39 -8.05 44.35
CA PHE A 703 30.07 -8.13 45.01
C PHE A 703 29.62 -9.58 45.20
N ASP A 704 29.73 -10.41 44.16
CA ASP A 704 29.29 -11.81 44.21
C ASP A 704 30.14 -12.67 45.14
N ALA A 705 31.43 -12.38 45.28
CA ALA A 705 32.34 -13.05 46.20
C ALA A 705 31.96 -12.89 47.68
N PHE A 706 31.25 -11.81 48.06
CA PHE A 706 30.74 -11.65 49.43
C PHE A 706 29.65 -12.68 49.75
N PHE A 707 28.73 -12.92 48.81
CA PHE A 707 27.61 -13.86 49.00
C PHE A 707 28.01 -15.32 48.75
N ASN A 708 28.99 -15.54 47.86
CA ASN A 708 29.58 -16.83 47.55
C ASN A 708 31.09 -16.82 47.88
N PRO A 709 31.48 -16.75 49.17
CA PRO A 709 32.89 -16.75 49.53
C PRO A 709 33.54 -18.02 49.01
N VAL A 710 34.62 -17.87 48.23
CA VAL A 710 35.36 -19.00 47.65
C VAL A 710 35.72 -19.95 48.78
N LYS A 711 35.24 -21.20 48.69
CA LYS A 711 35.56 -22.24 49.66
C LYS A 711 37.06 -22.52 49.62
N ASP A 712 37.80 -21.94 50.57
CA ASP A 712 39.20 -22.30 50.80
C ASP A 712 39.27 -23.78 51.21
N PRO A 713 39.85 -24.67 50.38
CA PRO A 713 39.94 -26.10 50.70
C PRO A 713 40.79 -26.36 51.95
N LEU A 714 41.75 -25.48 52.28
CA LEU A 714 42.54 -25.59 53.51
C LEU A 714 41.70 -25.26 54.74
N LYS A 715 40.71 -24.37 54.63
CA LYS A 715 39.81 -24.03 55.74
C LYS A 715 38.80 -25.13 56.01
N GLU A 716 38.22 -25.77 54.99
CA GLU A 716 37.42 -27.00 55.17
C GLU A 716 38.26 -28.16 55.71
N LEU A 717 39.50 -28.35 55.22
CA LEU A 717 40.41 -29.39 55.74
C LEU A 717 40.78 -29.16 57.22
N ASN A 718 40.97 -27.89 57.63
CA ASN A 718 41.30 -27.55 59.01
C ASN A 718 40.07 -27.64 59.94
N THR A 719 38.86 -27.31 59.46
CA THR A 719 37.62 -27.56 60.21
C THR A 719 37.38 -29.06 60.37
N ALA A 720 37.52 -29.87 59.31
CA ALA A 720 37.39 -31.33 59.38
C ALA A 720 38.42 -31.96 60.33
N LYS A 721 39.68 -31.46 60.35
CA LYS A 721 40.69 -31.86 61.35
C LYS A 721 40.35 -31.48 62.79
N SER A 722 39.46 -30.52 63.02
CA SER A 722 39.05 -30.11 64.36
C SER A 722 37.88 -30.93 64.91
N GLU A 723 37.14 -31.64 64.04
CA GLU A 723 35.99 -32.45 64.42
C GLU A 723 36.32 -33.96 64.52
N GLU A 724 37.44 -34.43 63.96
CA GLU A 724 37.82 -35.84 64.05
C GLU A 724 38.51 -36.19 65.40
N ASN A 725 37.74 -36.89 66.23
CA ASN A 725 38.05 -37.20 67.62
C ASN A 725 39.28 -38.13 67.75
N VAL A 726 40.15 -37.84 68.73
CA VAL A 726 41.42 -38.56 68.96
C VAL A 726 41.20 -40.06 69.20
N LYS A 727 41.51 -40.89 68.19
CA LYS A 727 41.97 -42.27 68.41
C LYS A 727 42.76 -42.82 67.22
N ASN A 728 43.94 -43.36 67.54
CA ASN A 728 44.81 -44.19 66.71
C ASN A 728 45.65 -43.48 65.63
N VAL A 729 46.57 -42.62 66.10
CA VAL A 729 47.95 -42.73 65.58
C VAL A 729 48.53 -44.05 66.09
N LEU A 730 49.18 -44.83 65.22
CA LEU A 730 49.71 -46.21 65.40
C LEU A 730 48.73 -47.38 65.14
N GLN A 731 48.34 -47.57 63.87
CA GLN A 731 48.69 -48.81 63.14
C GLN A 731 48.72 -48.58 61.62
#